data_AF-A0AAN7HSY7-F1
#
_entry.id   AF-A0AAN7HSY7-F1
#
_cell.length_a   1.000
_cell.length_b   1.000
_cell.length_c   1.000
_cell.angle_alpha   90.00
_cell.angle_beta   90.00
_cell.angle_gamma   90.00
#
_symmetry.space_group_name_H-M   'P 1'
#
loop_
_entity.id
_entity.type
_entity.pdbx_description
1 polymer ?
#
loop_
_entity_poly.entity_id
_entity_poly.type
_entity_poly.pdbx_seq_one_letter_code
_entity_poly.pdbx_strand_id
1 'polypeptide(L)'
;MDVSAKLAGKGVNYKAEEPVSEYNPFLRAIHNDSRISGFSFPPDPISGSQPPVVKVLAYADDTLVTLNNPSEFAALEDLLGKYMSASNASLNYNKTEALSLSGSNHPHWVQFLASKGITSWHDRSSLTVLKYLGYPIHANRQQRTSFVSALISNISRSCQLHSCRNLTYRGRVTVVNSLILSKLWHVLRLVTFTKSEFNKIRQIITSFINRNSKISRFSFDTLILPRSQGGLNLINPARQAQALQWRWIHPLLHPTQPSPSLMPSIPILRSTLSMCLGSTRFPSYHWSLLFPQCRPSGLPSFGPVANIIIAVDSIIRNFSFCSVPIPVILRLPFTSLLQHALPPSHPFASTFSPPSVILADHLTLRQDLFGSDIFDYNSTSNTIVFKESFEHLPHPHCSRRAINFIHDQYLFLNTFTLNTMLTNIPRPLPTTDQLSTSSILTLDSLHSLLLSMISSHFDLDFQQFHPVPATTTGYKSLPSYHVPPKPPSVLSSAKWKRLWSLRIPLNARNTWFRILHNKVATRDILHERQPHIHHPFCRICHSSTETLEHFLFACPHKRSFWSSALSIYMPPLISQNSYQNFQKFLLFEHNPSRQDHSIYPNLSAYQVFACMLQTIWYHHYQFTFQDKPFLPSILLSSLRSSLDTLHFQETLDQSP
;
A
#
# COMPACT_ATOMS: atom_id res chain seq x y z
N MET A 1 -6.21 -17.06 32.43
CA MET A 1 -5.46 -15.95 33.09
C MET A 1 -4.05 -16.06 32.56
N ASP A 2 -3.82 -15.64 31.33
CA ASP A 2 -2.68 -16.19 30.59
C ASP A 2 -1.57 -15.13 30.54
N VAL A 3 -0.38 -15.53 30.98
CA VAL A 3 0.84 -14.71 31.00
C VAL A 3 1.78 -15.28 29.96
N SER A 4 2.34 -14.43 29.11
CA SER A 4 3.43 -14.80 28.22
C SER A 4 4.74 -14.23 28.75
N ALA A 5 5.72 -15.09 28.96
CA ALA A 5 7.08 -14.70 29.29
C ALA A 5 7.94 -14.75 28.03
N LYS A 6 8.51 -13.62 27.63
CA LYS A 6 9.58 -13.55 26.64
C LYS A 6 10.90 -13.84 27.34
N LEU A 7 11.43 -15.03 27.13
CA LEU A 7 12.75 -15.47 27.59
C LEU A 7 13.82 -15.00 26.60
N ALA A 8 14.87 -14.36 27.11
CA ALA A 8 16.04 -13.97 26.32
C ALA A 8 17.25 -14.79 26.76
N GLY A 9 17.76 -15.68 25.91
CA GLY A 9 18.97 -16.46 26.17
C GLY A 9 20.26 -15.71 25.83
N LYS A 10 21.40 -16.15 26.40
CA LYS A 10 22.73 -15.94 25.81
C LYS A 10 23.28 -17.31 25.41
N GLY A 11 23.49 -17.56 24.11
CA GLY A 11 24.01 -18.83 23.56
C GLY A 11 24.24 -18.76 22.04
N VAL A 12 25.09 -19.66 21.52
CA VAL A 12 25.66 -19.65 20.15
C VAL A 12 24.56 -19.65 19.06
N ASN A 13 24.74 -18.80 18.05
CA ASN A 13 23.86 -18.63 16.90
C ASN A 13 23.60 -19.96 16.17
N TYR A 14 22.34 -20.43 16.17
CA TYR A 14 21.87 -21.42 15.20
C TYR A 14 21.08 -20.71 14.08
N LYS A 15 21.60 -20.79 12.85
CA LYS A 15 20.82 -20.50 11.64
C LYS A 15 19.96 -21.73 11.34
N ALA A 16 18.63 -21.59 11.38
CA ALA A 16 17.74 -22.55 10.74
C ALA A 16 16.53 -21.82 10.14
N GLU A 17 16.32 -22.01 8.83
CA GLU A 17 15.21 -21.46 8.03
C GLU A 17 13.97 -22.37 8.01
N GLU A 18 13.83 -23.26 9.00
CA GLU A 18 12.77 -24.28 9.08
C GLU A 18 12.10 -24.27 10.48
N PRO A 19 10.88 -24.83 10.64
CA PRO A 19 10.15 -24.79 11.91
C PRO A 19 10.99 -25.38 13.06
N VAL A 20 11.47 -24.47 13.93
CA VAL A 20 12.44 -24.73 15.02
C VAL A 20 11.95 -25.77 16.04
N SER A 21 10.65 -26.10 16.04
CA SER A 21 10.05 -27.06 16.98
C SER A 21 10.52 -28.50 16.79
N GLU A 22 10.98 -28.91 15.61
CA GLU A 22 11.39 -30.32 15.38
C GLU A 22 12.82 -30.61 15.87
N TYR A 23 13.71 -29.62 15.92
CA TYR A 23 15.14 -29.85 16.16
C TYR A 23 15.72 -29.24 17.44
N ASN A 24 15.02 -28.32 18.12
CA ASN A 24 15.50 -27.78 19.39
C ASN A 24 14.98 -28.64 20.58
N PRO A 25 15.86 -29.34 21.32
CA PRO A 25 15.44 -30.25 22.39
C PRO A 25 14.75 -29.51 23.54
N PHE A 26 15.09 -28.25 23.80
CA PHE A 26 14.43 -27.44 24.82
C PHE A 26 13.00 -27.05 24.43
N LEU A 27 12.79 -26.60 23.20
CA LEU A 27 11.45 -26.26 22.72
C LEU A 27 10.54 -27.50 22.68
N ARG A 28 11.08 -28.64 22.25
CA ARG A 28 10.37 -29.92 22.25
C ARG A 28 10.05 -30.40 23.66
N ALA A 29 10.97 -30.21 24.62
CA ALA A 29 10.71 -30.52 26.02
C ALA A 29 9.56 -29.68 26.59
N ILE A 30 9.54 -28.36 26.34
CA ILE A 30 8.42 -27.50 26.75
C ILE A 30 7.12 -27.94 26.07
N HIS A 31 7.16 -28.23 24.77
CA HIS A 31 5.97 -28.62 24.02
C HIS A 31 5.34 -29.91 24.57
N ASN A 32 6.18 -30.89 24.92
CA ASN A 32 5.74 -32.21 25.40
C ASN A 32 5.48 -32.26 26.92
N ASP A 33 5.92 -31.28 27.70
CA ASP A 33 5.70 -31.27 29.15
C ASP A 33 4.22 -31.05 29.47
N SER A 34 3.60 -32.01 30.17
CA SER A 34 2.19 -31.97 30.57
C SER A 34 1.92 -30.96 31.68
N ARG A 35 2.95 -30.55 32.44
CA ARG A 35 2.84 -29.53 33.49
C ARG A 35 2.68 -28.13 32.92
N ILE A 36 2.99 -27.92 31.65
CA ILE A 36 2.83 -26.63 30.95
C ILE A 36 1.62 -26.78 30.02
N SER A 37 0.53 -26.09 30.35
CA SER A 37 -0.71 -26.18 29.56
C SER A 37 -0.67 -25.28 28.33
N GLY A 38 -0.08 -24.08 28.43
CA GLY A 38 0.05 -23.13 27.33
C GLY A 38 -1.26 -22.41 26.96
N PHE A 39 -1.23 -21.64 25.87
CA PHE A 39 -2.38 -20.84 25.43
C PHE A 39 -3.27 -21.61 24.47
N SER A 40 -4.55 -21.73 24.83
CA SER A 40 -5.56 -22.39 24.00
C SER A 40 -6.47 -21.38 23.33
N PHE A 41 -6.68 -21.54 22.02
CA PHE A 41 -7.64 -20.71 21.29
C PHE A 41 -9.06 -21.24 21.50
N PRO A 42 -10.07 -20.36 21.57
CA PRO A 42 -11.47 -20.79 21.54
C PRO A 42 -11.79 -21.59 20.26
N PRO A 43 -12.72 -22.56 20.33
CA PRO A 43 -13.13 -23.34 19.17
C PRO A 43 -13.82 -22.45 18.13
N ASP A 44 -13.66 -22.79 16.86
CA ASP A 44 -14.37 -22.13 15.76
C ASP A 44 -15.90 -22.29 15.95
N PRO A 45 -16.68 -21.19 15.94
CA PRO A 45 -18.12 -21.24 16.21
C PRO A 45 -18.95 -22.11 15.27
N ILE A 46 -18.45 -22.39 14.05
CA ILE A 46 -19.19 -23.10 13.00
C ILE A 46 -18.74 -24.56 12.94
N SER A 47 -17.43 -24.77 12.85
CA SER A 47 -16.85 -26.10 12.66
C SER A 47 -16.57 -26.83 13.97
N GLY A 48 -16.58 -26.12 15.10
CA GLY A 48 -16.12 -26.64 16.39
C GLY A 48 -14.62 -26.95 16.45
N SER A 49 -13.90 -26.76 15.34
CA SER A 49 -12.47 -27.07 15.25
C SER A 49 -11.66 -26.08 16.09
N GLN A 50 -10.72 -26.61 16.85
CA GLN A 50 -9.87 -25.80 17.72
C GLN A 50 -8.45 -25.73 17.15
N PRO A 51 -7.88 -24.53 17.00
CA PRO A 51 -6.47 -24.40 16.64
C PRO A 51 -5.56 -25.10 17.68
N PRO A 52 -4.36 -25.53 17.28
CA PRO A 52 -3.43 -26.18 18.21
C PRO A 52 -3.05 -25.24 19.36
N VAL A 53 -2.87 -25.82 20.55
CA VAL A 53 -2.43 -25.10 21.74
C VAL A 53 -1.00 -24.60 21.54
N VAL A 54 -0.77 -23.33 21.88
CA VAL A 54 0.53 -22.67 21.75
C VAL A 54 1.19 -22.60 23.12
N LYS A 55 2.15 -23.48 23.39
CA LYS A 55 2.98 -23.47 24.61
C LYS A 55 4.24 -22.62 24.48
N VAL A 56 4.87 -22.67 23.31
CA VAL A 56 6.14 -21.99 23.05
C VAL A 56 6.23 -21.52 21.60
N LEU A 57 6.77 -20.31 21.41
CA LEU A 57 7.17 -19.75 20.13
C LEU A 57 8.64 -19.37 20.22
N ALA A 58 9.42 -19.59 19.17
CA ALA A 58 10.83 -19.22 19.18
C ALA A 58 11.29 -18.72 17.82
N TYR A 59 12.26 -17.83 17.83
CA TYR A 59 12.99 -17.39 16.66
C TYR A 59 14.45 -17.12 17.05
N ALA A 60 15.36 -17.99 16.59
CA ALA A 60 16.73 -18.04 17.10
C ALA A 60 16.75 -18.17 18.65
N ASP A 61 17.36 -17.22 19.36
CA ASP A 61 17.47 -17.16 20.83
C ASP A 61 16.26 -16.50 21.52
N ASP A 62 15.48 -15.69 20.79
CA ASP A 62 14.26 -15.08 21.30
C ASP A 62 13.17 -16.16 21.44
N THR A 63 12.82 -16.51 22.69
CA THR A 63 11.82 -17.53 23.01
C THR A 63 10.66 -16.91 23.78
N LEU A 64 9.42 -17.27 23.46
CA LEU A 64 8.22 -16.84 24.15
C LEU A 64 7.47 -18.08 24.65
N VAL A 65 7.30 -18.17 25.97
CA VAL A 65 6.59 -19.27 26.63
C VAL A 65 5.29 -18.72 27.22
N THR A 66 4.19 -19.43 26.98
CA THR A 66 2.88 -19.11 27.53
C THR A 66 2.63 -19.94 28.78
N LEU A 67 2.23 -19.28 29.86
CA LEU A 67 1.98 -19.90 31.17
C LEU A 67 0.62 -19.43 31.70
N ASN A 68 -0.16 -20.35 32.24
CA ASN A 68 -1.50 -20.05 32.74
C ASN A 68 -1.53 -19.79 34.26
N ASN A 69 -0.55 -20.32 34.99
CA ASN A 69 -0.42 -20.10 36.43
C ASN A 69 1.06 -20.15 36.88
N PRO A 70 1.40 -19.58 38.06
CA PRO A 70 2.77 -19.56 38.56
C PRO A 70 3.40 -20.94 38.79
N SER A 71 2.62 -22.00 39.03
CA SER A 71 3.18 -23.35 39.20
C SER A 71 3.77 -23.91 37.90
N GLU A 72 3.25 -23.51 36.73
CA GLU A 72 3.84 -23.89 35.44
C GLU A 72 5.24 -23.28 35.25
N PHE A 73 5.52 -22.14 35.91
CA PHE A 73 6.85 -21.54 35.87
C PHE A 73 7.90 -22.42 36.56
N ALA A 74 7.54 -23.17 37.61
CA ALA A 74 8.46 -24.12 38.25
C ALA A 74 8.84 -25.27 37.30
N ALA A 75 7.88 -25.76 36.51
CA ALA A 75 8.16 -26.74 35.45
C ALA A 75 9.09 -26.17 34.38
N LEU A 76 8.85 -24.92 33.96
CA LEU A 76 9.72 -24.22 33.02
C LEU A 76 11.14 -24.01 33.59
N GLU A 77 11.28 -23.67 34.87
CA GLU A 77 12.55 -23.47 35.56
C GLU A 77 13.36 -24.78 35.65
N ASP A 78 12.72 -25.90 35.93
CA ASP A 78 13.34 -27.24 35.89
C ASP A 78 13.84 -27.60 34.48
N LEU A 79 13.02 -27.37 33.44
CA LEU A 79 13.42 -27.58 32.05
C LEU A 79 14.56 -26.66 31.62
N LEU A 80 14.51 -25.38 32.02
CA LEU A 80 15.57 -24.40 31.77
C LEU A 80 16.87 -24.83 32.45
N GLY A 81 16.83 -25.25 33.71
CA GLY A 81 18.01 -25.71 34.45
C GLY A 81 18.68 -26.92 33.79
N LYS A 82 17.89 -27.91 33.36
CA LYS A 82 18.38 -29.06 32.60
C LYS A 82 18.99 -28.64 31.26
N TYR A 83 18.35 -27.73 30.54
CA TYR A 83 18.90 -27.25 29.27
C TYR A 83 20.18 -26.43 29.46
N MET A 84 20.21 -25.52 30.44
CA MET A 84 21.36 -24.67 30.75
C MET A 84 22.58 -25.50 31.16
N SER A 85 22.38 -26.53 32.01
CA SER A 85 23.46 -27.44 32.40
C SER A 85 23.97 -28.30 31.24
N ALA A 86 23.09 -28.76 30.35
CA ALA A 86 23.49 -29.57 29.19
C ALA A 86 24.14 -28.77 28.06
N SER A 87 23.74 -27.50 27.87
CA SER A 87 24.18 -26.67 26.74
C SER A 87 25.20 -25.58 27.10
N ASN A 88 25.49 -25.38 28.38
CA ASN A 88 26.22 -24.22 28.92
C ASN A 88 25.59 -22.85 28.56
N ALA A 89 24.34 -22.83 28.09
CA ALA A 89 23.60 -21.59 27.86
C ALA A 89 23.13 -20.99 29.19
N SER A 90 22.87 -19.68 29.22
CA SER A 90 22.31 -19.01 30.39
C SER A 90 21.16 -18.09 30.03
N LEU A 91 20.10 -18.07 30.85
CA LEU A 91 19.02 -17.10 30.73
C LEU A 91 19.50 -15.71 31.15
N ASN A 92 19.18 -14.70 30.36
CA ASN A 92 19.47 -13.31 30.69
C ASN A 92 18.25 -12.65 31.32
N TYR A 93 18.12 -12.79 32.64
CA TYR A 93 16.99 -12.24 33.42
C TYR A 93 16.76 -10.74 33.18
N ASN A 94 17.81 -9.95 32.96
CA ASN A 94 17.69 -8.51 32.68
C ASN A 94 17.04 -8.19 31.32
N LYS A 95 17.04 -9.14 30.39
CA LYS A 95 16.37 -9.03 29.08
C LYS A 95 15.06 -9.83 29.03
N THR A 96 14.77 -10.65 30.04
CA THR A 96 13.53 -11.40 30.14
C THR A 96 12.41 -10.45 30.54
N GLU A 97 11.36 -10.45 29.74
CA GLU A 97 10.20 -9.59 29.94
C GLU A 97 8.94 -10.46 30.00
N ALA A 98 7.98 -10.09 30.84
CA ALA A 98 6.69 -10.79 30.95
C ALA A 98 5.55 -9.86 30.56
N LEU A 99 4.49 -10.43 29.99
CA LEU A 99 3.29 -9.69 29.61
C LEU A 99 2.00 -10.46 29.92
N SER A 100 0.96 -9.72 30.30
CA SER A 100 -0.40 -10.25 30.42
C SER A 100 -1.07 -10.33 29.04
N LEU A 101 -1.43 -11.52 28.57
CA LEU A 101 -2.12 -11.68 27.27
C LEU A 101 -3.53 -11.08 27.30
N SER A 102 -4.18 -11.11 28.46
CA SER A 102 -5.47 -10.44 28.66
C SER A 102 -5.35 -8.91 28.74
N GLY A 103 -4.12 -8.40 28.92
CA GLY A 103 -3.86 -7.01 29.26
C GLY A 103 -4.26 -6.62 30.69
N SER A 104 -4.88 -7.51 31.47
CA SER A 104 -5.25 -7.24 32.86
C SER A 104 -4.03 -7.16 33.76
N ASN A 105 -4.12 -6.35 34.82
CA ASN A 105 -3.12 -6.33 35.87
C ASN A 105 -3.23 -7.62 36.70
N HIS A 106 -2.10 -8.26 36.95
CA HIS A 106 -2.01 -9.47 37.77
C HIS A 106 -0.94 -9.28 38.85
N PRO A 107 -1.26 -8.63 39.99
CA PRO A 107 -0.28 -8.31 41.02
C PRO A 107 0.47 -9.54 41.57
N HIS A 108 -0.23 -10.65 41.74
CA HIS A 108 0.38 -11.91 42.19
C HIS A 108 1.45 -12.41 41.22
N TRP A 109 1.22 -12.29 39.90
CA TRP A 109 2.21 -12.64 38.88
C TRP A 109 3.41 -11.70 38.91
N VAL A 110 3.17 -10.40 39.06
CA VAL A 110 4.24 -9.39 39.16
C VAL A 110 5.14 -9.68 40.36
N GLN A 111 4.56 -9.92 41.54
CA GLN A 111 5.30 -10.23 42.76
C GLN A 111 6.06 -11.55 42.64
N PHE A 112 5.43 -12.59 42.11
CA PHE A 112 6.07 -13.89 41.89
C PHE A 112 7.25 -13.79 40.93
N LEU A 113 7.09 -13.14 39.78
CA LEU A 113 8.16 -12.98 38.79
C LEU A 113 9.31 -12.12 39.33
N ALA A 114 9.01 -11.08 40.11
CA ALA A 114 10.01 -10.28 40.78
C ALA A 114 10.86 -11.12 41.76
N SER A 115 10.24 -12.07 42.48
CA SER A 115 10.97 -13.02 43.35
C SER A 115 11.92 -13.94 42.58
N LYS A 116 11.68 -14.13 41.28
CA LYS A 116 12.51 -14.90 40.36
C LYS A 116 13.49 -14.03 39.55
N GLY A 117 13.64 -12.75 39.90
CA GLY A 117 14.54 -11.81 39.23
C GLY A 117 14.03 -11.24 37.90
N ILE A 118 12.75 -11.45 37.56
CA ILE A 118 12.11 -10.91 36.36
C ILE A 118 11.27 -9.70 36.76
N THR A 119 11.79 -8.49 36.52
CA THR A 119 11.16 -7.24 36.95
C THR A 119 10.43 -6.48 35.84
N SER A 120 10.70 -6.81 34.57
CA SER A 120 10.06 -6.17 33.43
C SER A 120 8.70 -6.82 33.13
N TRP A 121 7.63 -6.17 33.56
CA TRP A 121 6.24 -6.60 33.35
C TRP A 121 5.47 -5.61 32.48
N HIS A 122 4.64 -6.14 31.57
CA HIS A 122 3.80 -5.37 30.67
C HIS A 122 2.32 -5.80 30.74
N ASP A 123 1.45 -4.82 30.98
CA ASP A 123 0.00 -4.97 30.92
C ASP A 123 -0.65 -3.71 30.33
N ARG A 124 -1.98 -3.55 30.44
CA ARG A 124 -2.68 -2.37 29.93
C ARG A 124 -2.35 -1.06 30.65
N SER A 125 -1.81 -1.10 31.87
CA SER A 125 -1.46 0.09 32.64
C SER A 125 -0.04 0.57 32.31
N SER A 126 0.77 -0.31 31.72
CA SER A 126 2.15 -0.01 31.35
C SER A 126 2.24 1.08 30.27
N LEU A 127 3.18 2.01 30.43
CA LEU A 127 3.42 3.08 29.45
C LEU A 127 4.08 2.57 28.15
N THR A 128 4.86 1.50 28.26
CA THR A 128 5.62 0.88 27.17
C THR A 128 5.10 -0.50 26.79
N VAL A 129 5.26 -0.83 25.51
CA VAL A 129 4.91 -2.13 24.94
C VAL A 129 6.10 -3.09 24.95
N LEU A 130 5.82 -4.37 25.21
CA LEU A 130 6.79 -5.43 24.93
C LEU A 130 6.99 -5.55 23.42
N LYS A 131 8.24 -5.71 22.98
CA LYS A 131 8.58 -5.90 21.57
C LYS A 131 9.07 -7.32 21.32
N TYR A 132 8.32 -8.06 20.51
CA TYR A 132 8.70 -9.39 20.06
C TYR A 132 8.95 -9.39 18.55
N LEU A 133 10.17 -9.73 18.13
CA LEU A 133 10.60 -9.69 16.72
C LEU A 133 10.33 -8.34 16.02
N GLY A 134 10.45 -7.24 16.76
CA GLY A 134 10.17 -5.88 16.26
C GLY A 134 8.70 -5.48 16.23
N TYR A 135 7.77 -6.39 16.57
CA TYR A 135 6.35 -6.11 16.69
C TYR A 135 5.97 -5.68 18.12
N PRO A 136 5.20 -4.60 18.30
CA PRO A 136 4.68 -4.22 19.60
C PRO A 136 3.48 -5.10 19.98
N ILE A 137 3.56 -5.76 21.13
CA ILE A 137 2.40 -6.41 21.74
C ILE A 137 1.74 -5.38 22.67
N HIS A 138 0.67 -4.75 22.20
CA HIS A 138 -0.02 -3.69 22.92
C HIS A 138 -1.41 -4.12 23.39
N ALA A 139 -1.76 -3.79 24.62
CA ALA A 139 -3.07 -4.08 25.21
C ALA A 139 -4.10 -2.96 24.95
N ASN A 140 -3.65 -1.75 24.63
CA ASN A 140 -4.54 -0.60 24.43
C ASN A 140 -4.08 0.37 23.32
N ARG A 141 -4.97 1.32 22.99
CA ARG A 141 -4.72 2.35 21.95
C ARG A 141 -3.57 3.31 22.32
N GLN A 142 -3.39 3.65 23.58
CA GLN A 142 -2.36 4.60 24.02
C GLN A 142 -0.95 4.03 23.78
N GLN A 143 -0.75 2.77 24.17
CA GLN A 143 0.47 1.99 23.93
C GLN A 143 0.82 1.91 22.44
N ARG A 144 -0.16 1.57 21.59
CA ARG A 144 -0.01 1.58 20.13
C ARG A 144 0.41 2.96 19.62
N THR A 145 -0.27 4.01 20.09
CA THR A 145 -0.02 5.40 19.66
C THR A 145 1.37 5.86 20.05
N SER A 146 1.85 5.52 21.26
CA SER A 146 3.20 5.80 21.72
C SER A 146 4.25 5.15 20.82
N PHE A 147 4.11 3.84 20.54
CA PHE A 147 5.01 3.11 19.64
C PHE A 147 5.04 3.70 18.23
N VAL A 148 3.87 3.97 17.64
CA VAL A 148 3.77 4.54 16.28
C VAL A 148 4.39 5.95 16.25
N SER A 149 4.18 6.77 17.28
CA SER A 149 4.77 8.10 17.38
C SER A 149 6.30 8.06 17.45
N ALA A 150 6.86 7.11 18.19
CA ALA A 150 8.30 6.87 18.23
C ALA A 150 8.84 6.43 16.85
N LEU A 151 8.11 5.57 16.13
CA LEU A 151 8.50 5.14 14.78
C LEU A 151 8.48 6.30 13.77
N ILE A 152 7.43 7.13 13.79
CA ILE A 152 7.32 8.33 12.94
C ILE A 152 8.47 9.31 13.26
N SER A 153 8.81 9.47 14.54
CA SER A 153 9.94 10.31 14.97
C SER A 153 11.28 9.78 14.43
N ASN A 154 11.48 8.46 14.42
CA ASN A 154 12.67 7.84 13.82
C ASN A 154 12.72 8.03 12.29
N ILE A 155 11.58 7.96 11.60
CA ILE A 155 11.48 8.28 10.16
C ILE A 155 11.89 9.73 9.91
N SER A 156 11.36 10.67 10.71
CA SER A 156 11.71 12.09 10.64
C SER A 156 13.21 12.33 10.83
N ARG A 157 13.81 11.71 11.87
CA ARG A 157 15.26 11.77 12.11
C ARG A 157 16.07 11.21 10.94
N SER A 158 15.64 10.10 10.35
CA SER A 158 16.30 9.51 9.18
C SER A 158 16.27 10.47 7.97
N CYS A 159 15.14 11.12 7.71
CA CYS A 159 15.04 12.16 6.69
C CYS A 159 15.99 13.33 6.96
N GLN A 160 16.12 13.77 8.22
CA GLN A 160 17.05 14.84 8.61
C GLN A 160 18.50 14.45 8.35
N LEU A 161 18.92 13.25 8.78
CA LEU A 161 20.27 12.73 8.55
C LEU A 161 20.60 12.65 7.06
N HIS A 162 19.70 12.10 6.24
CA HIS A 162 19.92 12.00 4.80
C HIS A 162 19.83 13.35 4.07
N SER A 163 19.34 14.41 4.73
CA SER A 163 19.27 15.74 4.15
C SER A 163 20.62 16.47 4.05
N CYS A 164 21.66 16.00 4.75
CA CYS A 164 23.01 16.57 4.61
C CYS A 164 23.63 16.32 3.24
N ARG A 165 23.08 15.35 2.47
CA ARG A 165 23.57 14.97 1.15
C ARG A 165 22.92 15.81 0.07
N ASN A 166 23.70 16.24 -0.92
CA ASN A 166 23.18 16.96 -2.09
C ASN A 166 22.57 15.98 -3.12
N LEU A 167 21.39 15.46 -2.82
CA LEU A 167 20.70 14.45 -3.64
C LEU A 167 19.70 15.09 -4.62
N THR A 168 19.65 14.55 -5.84
CA THR A 168 18.59 14.82 -6.83
C THR A 168 17.23 14.33 -6.35
N TYR A 169 16.14 14.76 -7.00
CA TYR A 169 14.79 14.28 -6.67
C TYR A 169 14.67 12.75 -6.72
N ARG A 170 15.20 12.14 -7.79
CA ARG A 170 15.27 10.67 -7.91
C ARG A 170 16.08 10.06 -6.78
N GLY A 171 17.24 10.62 -6.45
CA GLY A 171 18.08 10.13 -5.35
C GLY A 171 17.37 10.16 -4.01
N ARG A 172 16.63 11.24 -3.71
CA ARG A 172 15.81 11.34 -2.49
C ARG A 172 14.70 10.30 -2.46
N VAL A 173 13.98 10.10 -3.56
CA VAL A 173 12.94 9.04 -3.64
C VAL A 173 13.54 7.65 -3.46
N THR A 174 14.71 7.38 -4.04
CA THR A 174 15.44 6.12 -3.82
C THR A 174 15.79 5.92 -2.34
N VAL A 175 16.33 6.95 -1.67
CA VAL A 175 16.61 6.88 -0.22
C VAL A 175 15.33 6.64 0.59
N VAL A 176 14.23 7.31 0.25
CA VAL A 176 12.94 7.12 0.93
C VAL A 176 12.46 5.68 0.80
N ASN A 177 12.41 5.13 -0.42
CA ASN A 177 11.92 3.78 -0.65
C ASN A 177 12.83 2.70 -0.03
N SER A 178 14.15 2.84 -0.21
CA SER A 178 15.10 1.76 0.08
C SER A 178 15.64 1.79 1.51
N LEU A 179 15.77 2.96 2.14
CA LEU A 179 16.41 3.11 3.45
C LEU A 179 15.45 3.57 4.55
N ILE A 180 14.52 4.48 4.23
CA ILE A 180 13.63 5.09 5.23
C ILE A 180 12.38 4.25 5.43
N LEU A 181 11.59 4.04 4.37
CA LEU A 181 10.32 3.32 4.44
C LEU A 181 10.51 1.80 4.50
N SER A 182 11.67 1.26 4.09
CA SER A 182 11.96 -0.17 4.20
C SER A 182 11.84 -0.70 5.64
N LYS A 183 12.14 0.14 6.63
CA LYS A 183 11.98 -0.17 8.06
C LYS A 183 10.52 -0.23 8.53
N LEU A 184 9.61 0.38 7.78
CA LEU A 184 8.18 0.44 8.11
C LEU A 184 7.44 -0.83 7.64
N TRP A 185 7.88 -1.46 6.56
CA TRP A 185 7.20 -2.62 5.95
C TRP A 185 7.04 -3.80 6.89
N HIS A 186 8.04 -4.05 7.74
CA HIS A 186 7.98 -5.13 8.72
C HIS A 186 6.82 -4.92 9.70
N VAL A 187 6.74 -3.72 10.29
CA VAL A 187 5.76 -3.33 11.31
C VAL A 187 4.33 -3.26 10.75
N LEU A 188 4.16 -2.74 9.53
CA LEU A 188 2.84 -2.57 8.88
C LEU A 188 2.08 -3.88 8.63
N ARG A 189 2.74 -5.04 8.75
CA ARG A 189 2.08 -6.33 8.62
C ARG A 189 1.07 -6.58 9.75
N LEU A 190 1.36 -6.14 10.98
CA LEU A 190 0.54 -6.44 12.15
C LEU A 190 0.00 -5.17 12.85
N VAL A 191 0.73 -4.06 12.80
CA VAL A 191 0.32 -2.83 13.50
C VAL A 191 -0.58 -1.99 12.59
N THR A 192 -1.77 -1.65 13.09
CA THR A 192 -2.71 -0.76 12.39
C THR A 192 -2.27 0.69 12.50
N PHE A 193 -2.23 1.37 11.35
CA PHE A 193 -1.98 2.80 11.24
C PHE A 193 -3.26 3.51 10.83
N THR A 194 -3.51 4.66 11.44
CA THR A 194 -4.62 5.53 11.11
C THR A 194 -4.32 6.37 9.87
N LYS A 195 -5.37 6.89 9.22
CA LYS A 195 -5.23 7.80 8.07
C LYS A 195 -4.38 9.04 8.42
N SER A 196 -4.52 9.58 9.63
CA SER A 196 -3.75 10.75 10.08
C SER A 196 -2.27 10.42 10.27
N GLU A 197 -1.93 9.24 10.80
CA GLU A 197 -0.54 8.78 10.92
C GLU A 197 0.11 8.57 9.54
N PHE A 198 -0.59 7.97 8.58
CA PHE A 198 -0.11 7.89 7.20
C PHE A 198 0.07 9.26 6.56
N ASN A 199 -0.85 10.20 6.81
CA ASN A 199 -0.73 11.58 6.32
C ASN A 199 0.50 12.28 6.91
N LYS A 200 0.82 12.07 8.20
CA LYS A 200 2.05 12.58 8.83
C LYS A 200 3.29 12.02 8.14
N ILE A 201 3.33 10.70 7.88
CA ILE A 201 4.44 10.08 7.15
C ILE A 201 4.56 10.67 5.73
N ARG A 202 3.44 10.79 5.00
CA ARG A 202 3.37 11.42 3.67
C ARG A 202 3.91 12.85 3.69
N GLN A 203 3.56 13.65 4.69
CA GLN A 203 4.06 15.02 4.84
C GLN A 203 5.58 15.05 5.07
N ILE A 204 6.09 14.20 5.98
CA ILE A 204 7.53 14.11 6.28
C ILE A 204 8.33 13.74 5.04
N ILE A 205 7.94 12.68 4.32
CA ILE A 205 8.68 12.23 3.13
C ILE A 205 8.56 13.21 1.97
N THR A 206 7.40 13.84 1.78
CA THR A 206 7.20 14.87 0.73
C THR A 206 8.03 16.11 1.01
N SER A 207 8.12 16.51 2.29
CA SER A 207 8.95 17.63 2.74
C SER A 207 10.44 17.33 2.50
N PHE A 208 10.90 16.13 2.83
CA PHE A 208 12.28 15.69 2.54
C PHE A 208 12.59 15.71 1.04
N ILE A 209 11.71 15.16 0.21
CA ILE A 209 11.91 15.11 -1.26
C ILE A 209 11.92 16.53 -1.84
N ASN A 210 11.00 17.40 -1.42
CA ASN A 210 10.92 18.79 -1.86
C ASN A 210 11.79 19.76 -1.06
N ARG A 211 12.74 19.28 -0.25
CA ARG A 211 13.63 20.14 0.53
C ARG A 211 14.34 21.14 -0.39
N ASN A 212 14.35 22.41 0.04
CA ASN A 212 14.86 23.57 -0.70
C ASN A 212 14.05 24.01 -1.93
N SER A 213 12.92 23.37 -2.21
CA SER A 213 12.00 23.77 -3.28
C SER A 213 10.79 24.48 -2.66
N LYS A 214 10.90 25.79 -2.45
CA LYS A 214 9.80 26.58 -1.86
C LYS A 214 8.65 26.78 -2.85
N ILE A 215 8.96 26.96 -4.13
CA ILE A 215 8.02 27.41 -5.16
C ILE A 215 7.65 26.28 -6.13
N SER A 216 8.63 25.57 -6.67
CA SER A 216 8.44 24.49 -7.65
C SER A 216 8.39 23.10 -7.00
N ARG A 217 7.39 22.86 -6.14
CA ARG A 217 7.19 21.56 -5.46
C ARG A 217 6.51 20.53 -6.38
N PHE A 218 6.92 19.28 -6.24
CA PHE A 218 6.19 18.12 -6.75
C PHE A 218 5.13 17.71 -5.74
N SER A 219 3.89 17.50 -6.20
CA SER A 219 2.85 16.90 -5.36
C SER A 219 3.19 15.45 -5.07
N PHE A 220 2.67 14.93 -3.96
CA PHE A 220 2.83 13.52 -3.63
C PHE A 220 2.27 12.62 -4.74
N ASP A 221 1.13 13.01 -5.32
CA ASP A 221 0.45 12.23 -6.36
C ASP A 221 1.28 12.16 -7.65
N THR A 222 2.04 13.19 -8.00
CA THR A 222 3.02 13.10 -9.10
C THR A 222 4.20 12.19 -8.74
N LEU A 223 4.70 12.25 -7.50
CA LEU A 223 5.89 11.48 -7.08
C LEU A 223 5.64 9.96 -7.09
N ILE A 224 4.42 9.53 -6.74
CA ILE A 224 4.06 8.09 -6.70
C ILE A 224 3.89 7.47 -8.09
N LEU A 225 3.69 8.28 -9.14
CA LEU A 225 3.47 7.75 -10.49
C LEU A 225 4.67 6.91 -10.96
N PRO A 226 4.40 5.93 -11.85
CA PRO A 226 5.46 5.25 -12.58
C PRO A 226 6.39 6.23 -13.28
N ARG A 227 7.68 5.91 -13.37
CA ARG A 227 8.65 6.70 -14.18
C ARG A 227 8.25 6.81 -15.64
N SER A 228 7.60 5.78 -16.18
CA SER A 228 6.98 5.78 -17.52
C SER A 228 5.81 6.76 -17.67
N GLN A 229 5.32 7.33 -16.57
CA GLN A 229 4.22 8.29 -16.55
C GLN A 229 4.68 9.66 -15.99
N GLY A 230 5.99 9.91 -15.92
CA GLY A 230 6.56 11.15 -15.37
C GLY A 230 6.64 11.21 -13.85
N GLY A 231 6.39 10.11 -13.15
CA GLY A 231 6.65 10.06 -11.70
C GLY A 231 8.06 9.58 -11.35
N LEU A 232 8.26 9.27 -10.07
CA LEU A 232 9.54 8.79 -9.55
C LEU A 232 9.44 7.42 -8.85
N ASN A 233 8.29 6.74 -8.93
CA ASN A 233 7.99 5.49 -8.22
C ASN A 233 8.08 5.62 -6.69
N LEU A 234 7.66 6.74 -6.10
CA LEU A 234 7.58 6.85 -4.64
C LEU A 234 6.54 5.84 -4.11
N ILE A 235 6.90 5.02 -3.14
CA ILE A 235 5.96 4.06 -2.56
C ILE A 235 5.02 4.79 -1.62
N ASN A 236 3.71 4.63 -1.82
CA ASN A 236 2.69 5.15 -0.91
C ASN A 236 2.57 4.21 0.32
N PRO A 237 2.91 4.66 1.55
CA PRO A 237 2.91 3.79 2.72
C PRO A 237 1.54 3.18 3.07
N ALA A 238 0.44 3.92 2.85
CA ALA A 238 -0.90 3.43 3.12
C ALA A 238 -1.29 2.30 2.15
N ARG A 239 -0.98 2.48 0.86
CA ARG A 239 -1.19 1.45 -0.17
C ARG A 239 -0.30 0.23 0.07
N GLN A 240 0.96 0.44 0.45
CA GLN A 240 1.88 -0.64 0.78
C GLN A 240 1.40 -1.45 2.00
N ALA A 241 0.81 -0.80 3.01
CA ALA A 241 0.24 -1.49 4.16
C ALA A 241 -0.88 -2.45 3.75
N GLN A 242 -1.78 -2.02 2.86
CA GLN A 242 -2.86 -2.85 2.31
C GLN A 242 -2.29 -4.00 1.46
N ALA A 243 -1.34 -3.72 0.57
CA ALA A 243 -0.72 -4.73 -0.28
C ALA A 243 -0.01 -5.83 0.54
N LEU A 244 0.62 -5.48 1.67
CA LEU A 244 1.24 -6.45 2.57
C LEU A 244 0.23 -7.42 3.20
N GLN A 245 -1.05 -7.04 3.32
CA GLN A 245 -2.09 -7.92 3.84
C GLN A 245 -2.52 -8.99 2.85
N TRP A 246 -2.19 -8.84 1.55
CA TRP A 246 -2.60 -9.79 0.53
C TRP A 246 -2.10 -11.21 0.76
N ARG A 247 -0.91 -11.33 1.37
CA ARG A 247 -0.35 -12.61 1.81
C ARG A 247 -1.35 -13.41 2.66
N TRP A 248 -2.14 -12.72 3.48
CA TRP A 248 -3.15 -13.33 4.33
C TRP A 248 -4.50 -13.41 3.63
N ILE A 249 -4.90 -12.34 2.94
CA ILE A 249 -6.23 -12.21 2.32
C ILE A 249 -6.46 -13.32 1.28
N HIS A 250 -5.49 -13.59 0.41
CA HIS A 250 -5.65 -14.60 -0.64
C HIS A 250 -6.06 -15.99 -0.10
N PRO A 251 -5.31 -16.63 0.82
CA PRO A 251 -5.71 -17.93 1.40
C PRO A 251 -6.91 -17.85 2.35
N LEU A 252 -7.24 -16.67 2.88
CA LEU A 252 -8.43 -16.45 3.72
C LEU A 252 -9.70 -16.33 2.89
N LEU A 253 -9.62 -15.86 1.64
CA LEU A 253 -10.76 -15.75 0.72
C LEU A 253 -10.95 -17.00 -0.14
N HIS A 254 -9.93 -17.85 -0.29
CA HIS A 254 -9.98 -19.08 -1.08
C HIS A 254 -10.10 -20.32 -0.16
N PRO A 255 -11.31 -20.70 0.27
CA PRO A 255 -11.50 -21.69 1.33
C PRO A 255 -11.11 -23.11 0.93
N THR A 256 -11.16 -23.43 -0.36
CA THR A 256 -10.84 -24.76 -0.90
C THR A 256 -9.35 -25.03 -1.05
N GLN A 257 -8.49 -24.02 -0.87
CA GLN A 257 -7.05 -24.25 -0.85
C GLN A 257 -6.61 -24.72 0.54
N PRO A 258 -5.94 -25.89 0.65
CA PRO A 258 -5.34 -26.29 1.90
C PRO A 258 -4.38 -25.20 2.36
N SER A 259 -4.37 -24.92 3.67
CA SER A 259 -3.41 -23.97 4.23
C SER A 259 -2.01 -24.44 3.80
N PRO A 260 -1.18 -23.56 3.22
CA PRO A 260 0.20 -23.94 2.92
C PRO A 260 0.83 -24.46 4.22
N SER A 261 1.54 -25.59 4.16
CA SER A 261 2.26 -26.14 5.33
C SER A 261 3.17 -25.09 5.99
N LEU A 262 3.71 -24.17 5.18
CA LEU A 262 4.52 -23.02 5.57
C LEU A 262 3.75 -21.87 6.28
N MET A 263 2.43 -21.98 6.47
CA MET A 263 1.59 -20.94 7.08
C MET A 263 0.72 -21.47 8.24
N PRO A 264 1.31 -21.91 9.36
CA PRO A 264 0.59 -22.43 10.52
C PRO A 264 -0.33 -21.40 11.19
N SER A 265 -0.19 -20.11 10.86
CA SER A 265 -1.05 -19.04 11.37
C SER A 265 -2.42 -18.96 10.68
N ILE A 266 -2.63 -19.58 9.52
CA ILE A 266 -3.90 -19.48 8.78
C ILE A 266 -5.07 -20.09 9.55
N PRO A 267 -4.99 -21.31 10.13
CA PRO A 267 -6.07 -21.86 10.96
C PRO A 267 -6.45 -20.94 12.14
N ILE A 268 -5.46 -20.36 12.80
CA ILE A 268 -5.66 -19.40 13.90
C ILE A 268 -6.38 -18.14 13.40
N LEU A 269 -5.96 -17.60 12.25
CA LEU A 269 -6.63 -16.44 11.64
C LEU A 269 -8.07 -16.75 11.20
N ARG A 270 -8.34 -17.94 10.64
CA ARG A 270 -9.69 -18.37 10.26
C ARG A 270 -10.62 -18.44 11.47
N SER A 271 -10.18 -19.10 12.55
CA SER A 271 -10.93 -19.17 13.80
C SER A 271 -11.16 -17.77 14.40
N THR A 272 -10.12 -16.93 14.44
CA THR A 272 -10.22 -15.54 14.92
C THR A 272 -11.22 -14.72 14.10
N LEU A 273 -11.17 -14.82 12.77
CA LEU A 273 -12.11 -14.12 11.89
C LEU A 273 -13.53 -14.66 12.04
N SER A 274 -13.73 -15.98 12.18
CA SER A 274 -15.03 -16.59 12.45
C SER A 274 -15.64 -16.02 13.73
N MET A 275 -14.86 -15.89 14.80
CA MET A 275 -15.32 -15.25 16.04
C MET A 275 -15.62 -13.76 15.90
N CYS A 276 -14.75 -13.00 15.22
CA CYS A 276 -14.90 -11.54 15.13
C CYS A 276 -15.92 -11.09 14.08
N LEU A 277 -16.11 -11.86 13.01
CA LEU A 277 -16.89 -11.47 11.83
C LEU A 277 -18.10 -12.38 11.56
N GLY A 278 -18.18 -13.55 12.21
CA GLY A 278 -19.35 -14.41 12.17
C GLY A 278 -20.50 -13.82 12.97
N SER A 279 -21.72 -14.16 12.57
CA SER A 279 -22.95 -13.85 13.29
C SER A 279 -23.96 -14.98 13.11
N THR A 280 -25.04 -14.98 13.89
CA THR A 280 -26.11 -15.98 13.77
C THR A 280 -26.71 -16.03 12.36
N ARG A 281 -26.83 -14.87 11.69
CA ARG A 281 -27.36 -14.75 10.33
C ARG A 281 -26.32 -14.98 9.23
N PHE A 282 -25.07 -14.56 9.49
CA PHE A 282 -23.95 -14.71 8.58
C PHE A 282 -22.83 -15.48 9.28
N PRO A 283 -22.94 -16.82 9.38
CA PRO A 283 -22.04 -17.61 10.21
C PRO A 283 -20.59 -17.54 9.72
N SER A 284 -20.37 -17.61 8.40
CA SER A 284 -19.01 -17.54 7.82
C SER A 284 -18.49 -16.11 7.72
N TYR A 285 -17.25 -15.87 8.15
CA TYR A 285 -16.58 -14.57 8.03
C TYR A 285 -16.50 -14.05 6.58
N HIS A 286 -16.60 -14.93 5.57
CA HIS A 286 -16.55 -14.57 4.16
C HIS A 286 -17.68 -13.60 3.78
N TRP A 287 -18.87 -13.74 4.37
CA TRP A 287 -19.98 -12.81 4.16
C TRP A 287 -19.60 -11.39 4.58
N SER A 288 -19.04 -11.24 5.78
CA SER A 288 -18.59 -9.96 6.35
C SER A 288 -17.39 -9.35 5.62
N LEU A 289 -16.55 -10.18 4.99
CA LEU A 289 -15.46 -9.72 4.11
C LEU A 289 -16.01 -9.25 2.75
N LEU A 290 -16.89 -10.03 2.13
CA LEU A 290 -17.51 -9.70 0.84
C LEU A 290 -18.47 -8.50 0.94
N PHE A 291 -19.19 -8.35 2.04
CA PHE A 291 -20.24 -7.35 2.22
C PHE A 291 -20.08 -6.66 3.58
N PRO A 292 -19.60 -5.40 3.61
CA PRO A 292 -19.43 -4.62 4.83
C PRO A 292 -20.70 -4.52 5.68
N GLN A 293 -21.86 -4.58 5.04
CA GLN A 293 -23.17 -4.51 5.68
C GLN A 293 -23.54 -5.78 6.47
N CYS A 294 -22.86 -6.90 6.21
CA CYS A 294 -23.06 -8.16 6.95
C CYS A 294 -22.25 -8.21 8.26
N ARG A 295 -21.44 -7.19 8.54
CA ARG A 295 -20.54 -7.19 9.70
C ARG A 295 -21.28 -7.04 11.02
N PRO A 296 -20.84 -7.72 12.09
CA PRO A 296 -21.36 -7.47 13.42
C PRO A 296 -20.96 -6.07 13.93
N SER A 297 -21.70 -5.57 14.93
CA SER A 297 -21.36 -4.33 15.62
C SER A 297 -20.15 -4.53 16.55
N GLY A 298 -19.43 -3.45 16.85
CA GLY A 298 -18.33 -3.49 17.84
C GLY A 298 -17.00 -4.07 17.33
N LEU A 299 -16.78 -4.09 16.02
CA LEU A 299 -15.53 -4.59 15.44
C LEU A 299 -14.28 -3.87 15.97
N PRO A 300 -13.13 -4.59 16.05
CA PRO A 300 -11.89 -4.01 16.51
C PRO A 300 -11.44 -2.87 15.59
N SER A 301 -11.14 -1.71 16.17
CA SER A 301 -10.63 -0.54 15.41
C SER A 301 -9.12 -0.60 15.12
N PHE A 302 -8.42 -1.59 15.65
CA PHE A 302 -6.98 -1.81 15.49
C PHE A 302 -6.64 -3.30 15.63
N GLY A 303 -5.44 -3.66 15.18
CA GLY A 303 -4.92 -5.02 15.19
C GLY A 303 -5.00 -5.72 13.82
N PRO A 304 -4.54 -6.98 13.75
CA PRO A 304 -4.47 -7.72 12.49
C PRO A 304 -5.83 -7.88 11.78
N VAL A 305 -6.90 -8.13 12.54
CA VAL A 305 -8.27 -8.25 11.99
C VAL A 305 -8.71 -6.93 11.34
N ALA A 306 -8.47 -5.79 11.99
CA ALA A 306 -8.76 -4.48 11.42
C ALA A 306 -7.97 -4.22 10.13
N ASN A 307 -6.68 -4.61 10.10
CA ASN A 307 -5.86 -4.47 8.89
C ASN A 307 -6.39 -5.31 7.72
N ILE A 308 -6.83 -6.54 7.98
CA ILE A 308 -7.44 -7.42 6.97
C ILE A 308 -8.73 -6.77 6.45
N ILE A 309 -9.62 -6.30 7.33
CA ILE A 309 -10.87 -5.64 6.93
C ILE A 309 -10.58 -4.40 6.07
N ILE A 310 -9.70 -3.51 6.52
CA ILE A 310 -9.33 -2.28 5.79
C ILE A 310 -8.76 -2.61 4.41
N ALA A 311 -7.95 -3.66 4.31
CA ALA A 311 -7.36 -4.08 3.05
C ALA A 311 -8.40 -4.72 2.12
N VAL A 312 -9.29 -5.59 2.63
CA VAL A 312 -10.40 -6.17 1.86
C VAL A 312 -11.40 -5.10 1.39
N ASP A 313 -11.65 -4.07 2.19
CA ASP A 313 -12.51 -2.95 1.77
C ASP A 313 -11.90 -2.06 0.70
N SER A 314 -10.57 -2.06 0.59
CA SER A 314 -9.87 -1.34 -0.46
C SER A 314 -9.81 -2.08 -1.80
N ILE A 315 -10.26 -3.34 -1.83
CA ILE A 315 -10.39 -4.15 -3.04
C ILE A 315 -11.52 -3.58 -3.90
N ILE A 316 -11.26 -3.44 -5.20
CA ILE A 316 -12.28 -3.01 -6.13
C ILE A 316 -13.13 -4.20 -6.51
N ARG A 317 -14.43 -4.04 -6.30
CA ARG A 317 -15.41 -5.09 -6.50
C ARG A 317 -16.06 -4.90 -7.85
N ASN A 318 -15.75 -5.82 -8.76
CA ASN A 318 -16.48 -5.97 -10.01
C ASN A 318 -17.20 -7.32 -9.95
N PHE A 319 -18.53 -7.27 -9.87
CA PHE A 319 -19.40 -8.44 -9.84
C PHE A 319 -20.22 -8.58 -11.13
N SER A 320 -19.84 -7.88 -12.21
CA SER A 320 -20.62 -7.86 -13.45
C SER A 320 -20.76 -9.23 -14.11
N PHE A 321 -19.80 -10.14 -13.89
CA PHE A 321 -19.77 -11.47 -14.52
C PHE A 321 -19.99 -12.63 -13.53
N CYS A 322 -20.42 -12.37 -12.30
CA CYS A 322 -20.63 -13.44 -11.31
C CYS A 322 -22.05 -14.03 -11.40
N SER A 323 -22.14 -15.36 -11.33
CA SER A 323 -23.39 -16.08 -11.11
C SER A 323 -23.63 -16.26 -9.62
N VAL A 324 -24.75 -15.73 -9.10
CA VAL A 324 -25.10 -15.78 -7.68
C VAL A 324 -26.39 -16.59 -7.52
N PRO A 325 -26.41 -17.62 -6.65
CA PRO A 325 -27.63 -18.38 -6.38
C PRO A 325 -28.76 -17.51 -5.82
N ILE A 326 -30.00 -17.79 -6.21
CA ILE A 326 -31.20 -17.08 -5.71
C ILE A 326 -31.26 -17.06 -4.17
N PRO A 327 -31.03 -18.17 -3.44
CA PRO A 327 -30.99 -18.17 -1.99
C PRO A 327 -30.01 -17.17 -1.37
N VAL A 328 -28.87 -16.92 -2.02
CA VAL A 328 -27.87 -15.93 -1.56
C VAL A 328 -28.45 -14.52 -1.69
N ILE A 329 -29.06 -14.20 -2.84
CA ILE A 329 -29.64 -12.88 -3.10
C ILE A 329 -30.72 -12.54 -2.08
N LEU A 330 -31.61 -13.48 -1.78
CA LEU A 330 -32.69 -13.29 -0.82
C LEU A 330 -32.17 -13.00 0.61
N ARG A 331 -30.95 -13.43 0.94
CA ARG A 331 -30.36 -13.22 2.28
C ARG A 331 -29.44 -12.04 2.39
N LEU A 332 -28.98 -11.49 1.28
CA LEU A 332 -28.11 -10.33 1.31
C LEU A 332 -28.87 -9.10 1.81
N PRO A 333 -28.22 -8.20 2.56
CA PRO A 333 -28.78 -6.89 2.86
C PRO A 333 -29.14 -6.18 1.55
N PHE A 334 -30.29 -5.52 1.53
CA PHE A 334 -30.82 -4.83 0.35
C PHE A 334 -29.79 -3.87 -0.25
N THR A 335 -29.07 -3.14 0.60
CA THR A 335 -28.00 -2.21 0.18
C THR A 335 -26.84 -2.88 -0.55
N SER A 336 -26.62 -4.18 -0.35
CA SER A 336 -25.62 -4.98 -1.08
C SER A 336 -26.09 -5.40 -2.48
N LEU A 337 -27.40 -5.34 -2.74
CA LEU A 337 -28.02 -5.64 -4.04
C LEU A 337 -28.07 -4.42 -4.98
N LEU A 338 -27.67 -3.25 -4.48
CA LEU A 338 -27.69 -1.99 -5.21
C LEU A 338 -26.35 -1.68 -5.90
N GLN A 339 -26.43 -0.89 -6.97
CA GLN A 339 -25.29 -0.30 -7.64
C GLN A 339 -24.82 0.95 -6.87
N HIS A 340 -23.53 1.01 -6.52
CA HIS A 340 -22.96 2.10 -5.71
C HIS A 340 -22.20 3.15 -6.53
N ALA A 341 -21.88 2.87 -7.80
CA ALA A 341 -21.22 3.78 -8.71
C ALA A 341 -21.58 3.46 -10.16
N LEU A 342 -21.65 4.48 -11.01
CA LEU A 342 -21.82 4.32 -12.47
C LEU A 342 -20.59 4.86 -13.21
N PRO A 343 -20.18 4.22 -14.33
CA PRO A 343 -19.11 4.75 -15.14
C PRO A 343 -19.53 6.10 -15.77
N PRO A 344 -18.59 7.02 -16.06
CA PRO A 344 -18.91 8.32 -16.65
C PRO A 344 -19.63 8.25 -17.99
N SER A 345 -19.49 7.13 -18.71
CA SER A 345 -20.16 6.85 -19.98
C SER A 345 -21.61 6.38 -19.84
N HIS A 346 -22.11 6.17 -18.62
CA HIS A 346 -23.47 5.70 -18.39
C HIS A 346 -24.50 6.82 -18.63
N PRO A 347 -25.65 6.55 -19.29
CA PRO A 347 -26.66 7.58 -19.60
C PRO A 347 -27.13 8.40 -18.38
N PHE A 348 -27.22 7.76 -17.22
CA PHE A 348 -27.66 8.38 -15.96
C PHE A 348 -26.51 8.85 -15.05
N ALA A 349 -25.26 8.89 -15.53
CA ALA A 349 -24.12 9.24 -14.68
C ALA A 349 -24.20 10.65 -14.07
N SER A 350 -24.84 11.60 -14.77
CA SER A 350 -24.98 13.00 -14.32
C SER A 350 -26.03 13.19 -13.22
N THR A 351 -27.04 12.33 -13.14
CA THR A 351 -28.14 12.40 -12.17
C THR A 351 -28.04 11.32 -11.09
N PHE A 352 -27.10 10.39 -11.21
CA PHE A 352 -26.91 9.30 -10.26
C PHE A 352 -26.48 9.81 -8.88
N SER A 353 -27.27 9.45 -7.88
CA SER A 353 -26.91 9.60 -6.47
C SER A 353 -26.63 8.23 -5.87
N PRO A 354 -25.49 8.02 -5.19
CA PRO A 354 -25.20 6.75 -4.55
C PRO A 354 -26.27 6.38 -3.51
N PRO A 355 -26.55 5.08 -3.29
CA PRO A 355 -27.52 4.64 -2.29
C PRO A 355 -27.26 5.23 -0.90
N SER A 356 -25.99 5.44 -0.53
CA SER A 356 -25.63 6.05 0.76
C SER A 356 -26.15 7.48 0.94
N VAL A 357 -26.30 8.25 -0.14
CA VAL A 357 -26.84 9.63 -0.09
C VAL A 357 -28.36 9.58 0.01
N ILE A 358 -29.00 8.83 -0.89
CA ILE A 358 -30.45 8.68 -0.95
C ILE A 358 -31.01 8.13 0.38
N LEU A 359 -30.33 7.13 0.96
CA LEU A 359 -30.76 6.52 2.22
C LEU A 359 -30.44 7.39 3.44
N ALA A 360 -29.51 8.33 3.36
CA ALA A 360 -29.24 9.28 4.45
C ALA A 360 -30.32 10.38 4.52
N ASP A 361 -30.79 10.85 3.36
CA ASP A 361 -31.81 11.89 3.27
C ASP A 361 -33.23 11.37 3.56
N HIS A 362 -33.43 10.05 3.46
CA HIS A 362 -34.72 9.40 3.68
C HIS A 362 -34.71 8.52 4.94
N LEU A 363 -34.95 9.14 6.10
CA LEU A 363 -35.08 8.51 7.43
C LEU A 363 -36.10 7.36 7.50
N THR A 364 -36.94 7.19 6.48
CA THR A 364 -37.98 6.16 6.38
C THR A 364 -37.51 4.83 5.80
N LEU A 365 -36.37 4.78 5.08
CA LEU A 365 -35.84 3.54 4.55
C LEU A 365 -34.91 2.88 5.58
N ARG A 366 -35.44 1.85 6.24
CA ARG A 366 -34.71 0.96 7.14
C ARG A 366 -33.48 0.35 6.43
N GLN A 367 -32.30 0.49 7.03
CA GLN A 367 -31.03 -0.05 6.48
C GLN A 367 -30.90 -1.57 6.63
N ASP A 368 -31.81 -2.18 7.39
CA ASP A 368 -31.92 -3.61 7.71
C ASP A 368 -32.90 -4.37 6.80
N LEU A 369 -33.28 -3.82 5.64
CA LEU A 369 -33.99 -4.60 4.63
C LEU A 369 -33.08 -5.65 4.00
N PHE A 370 -33.65 -6.79 3.62
CA PHE A 370 -32.98 -7.89 2.94
C PHE A 370 -33.61 -8.19 1.58
N GLY A 371 -32.92 -8.99 0.75
CA GLY A 371 -33.47 -9.42 -0.53
C GLY A 371 -34.84 -10.08 -0.41
N SER A 372 -35.09 -10.87 0.65
CA SER A 372 -36.38 -11.50 0.95
C SER A 372 -37.52 -10.52 1.22
N ASP A 373 -37.18 -9.28 1.63
CA ASP A 373 -38.17 -8.24 1.89
C ASP A 373 -38.55 -7.48 0.61
N ILE A 374 -37.82 -7.70 -0.49
CA ILE A 374 -37.96 -6.98 -1.77
C ILE A 374 -38.41 -7.92 -2.89
N PHE A 375 -37.94 -9.17 -2.87
CA PHE A 375 -38.13 -10.13 -3.95
C PHE A 375 -38.82 -11.41 -3.49
N ASP A 376 -39.62 -12.00 -4.38
CA ASP A 376 -40.17 -13.34 -4.28
C ASP A 376 -39.53 -14.27 -5.33
N TYR A 377 -39.44 -15.56 -5.02
CA TYR A 377 -38.98 -16.58 -5.95
C TYR A 377 -40.14 -17.10 -6.79
N ASN A 378 -40.03 -17.02 -8.12
CA ASN A 378 -40.99 -17.62 -9.05
C ASN A 378 -40.51 -19.00 -9.49
N SER A 379 -41.17 -20.05 -9.02
CA SER A 379 -40.84 -21.44 -9.33
C SER A 379 -41.07 -21.83 -10.79
N THR A 380 -41.99 -21.15 -11.49
CA THR A 380 -42.32 -21.44 -12.89
C THR A 380 -41.24 -20.92 -13.84
N SER A 381 -40.67 -19.74 -13.56
CA SER A 381 -39.65 -19.11 -14.40
C SER A 381 -38.22 -19.25 -13.85
N ASN A 382 -38.04 -19.80 -12.65
CA ASN A 382 -36.75 -19.88 -11.93
C ASN A 382 -36.01 -18.52 -11.89
N THR A 383 -36.77 -17.47 -11.54
CA THR A 383 -36.29 -16.09 -11.41
C THR A 383 -36.74 -15.48 -10.09
N ILE A 384 -36.11 -14.37 -9.70
CA ILE A 384 -36.66 -13.50 -8.67
C ILE A 384 -37.56 -12.44 -9.33
N VAL A 385 -38.69 -12.14 -8.68
CA VAL A 385 -39.64 -11.09 -9.08
C VAL A 385 -39.84 -10.13 -7.92
N PHE A 386 -40.27 -8.90 -8.20
CA PHE A 386 -40.62 -7.96 -7.13
C PHE A 386 -41.81 -8.49 -6.31
N LYS A 387 -41.74 -8.31 -5.00
CA LYS A 387 -42.79 -8.75 -4.08
C LYS A 387 -44.06 -7.89 -4.25
N GLU A 388 -45.20 -8.55 -4.43
CA GLU A 388 -46.50 -7.89 -4.64
C GLU A 388 -47.32 -7.76 -3.35
N SER A 389 -47.19 -8.71 -2.41
CA SER A 389 -47.84 -8.70 -1.10
C SER A 389 -46.85 -8.42 0.03
N PHE A 390 -47.23 -7.51 0.93
CA PHE A 390 -46.40 -7.03 2.02
C PHE A 390 -46.94 -7.39 3.42
N GLU A 391 -48.12 -8.02 3.51
CA GLU A 391 -48.89 -8.14 4.77
C GLU A 391 -48.17 -8.92 5.89
N HIS A 392 -47.21 -9.78 5.53
CA HIS A 392 -46.47 -10.63 6.47
C HIS A 392 -45.00 -10.25 6.64
N LEU A 393 -44.59 -9.09 6.10
CA LEU A 393 -43.22 -8.63 6.26
C LEU A 393 -43.01 -7.92 7.59
N PRO A 394 -41.80 -7.99 8.16
CA PRO A 394 -41.47 -7.22 9.36
C PRO A 394 -41.58 -5.70 9.12
N HIS A 395 -41.30 -5.23 7.89
CA HIS A 395 -41.26 -3.80 7.54
C HIS A 395 -41.97 -3.48 6.20
N PRO A 396 -43.31 -3.64 6.12
CA PRO A 396 -44.06 -3.57 4.86
C PRO A 396 -43.95 -2.23 4.12
N HIS A 397 -44.04 -1.12 4.87
CA HIS A 397 -43.93 0.23 4.28
C HIS A 397 -42.54 0.52 3.73
N CYS A 398 -41.48 0.01 4.38
CA CYS A 398 -40.10 0.19 3.94
C CYS A 398 -39.83 -0.60 2.67
N SER A 399 -40.29 -1.86 2.62
CA SER A 399 -40.20 -2.72 1.43
C SER A 399 -40.89 -2.11 0.22
N ARG A 400 -42.15 -1.68 0.37
CA ARG A 400 -42.91 -1.05 -0.72
C ARG A 400 -42.21 0.21 -1.24
N ARG A 401 -41.71 1.05 -0.34
CA ARG A 401 -40.99 2.28 -0.71
C ARG A 401 -39.67 1.97 -1.44
N ALA A 402 -38.93 0.95 -1.01
CA ALA A 402 -37.70 0.52 -1.67
C ALA A 402 -37.97 0.08 -3.12
N ILE A 403 -39.05 -0.68 -3.35
CA ILE A 403 -39.48 -1.09 -4.68
C ILE A 403 -39.87 0.12 -5.54
N ASN A 404 -40.64 1.07 -5.00
CA ASN A 404 -40.97 2.31 -5.72
C ASN A 404 -39.72 3.09 -6.13
N PHE A 405 -38.72 3.20 -5.24
CA PHE A 405 -37.46 3.88 -5.55
C PHE A 405 -36.67 3.21 -6.68
N ILE A 406 -36.80 1.89 -6.83
CA ILE A 406 -36.19 1.17 -7.96
C ILE A 406 -36.97 1.43 -9.25
N HIS A 407 -38.30 1.38 -9.20
CA HIS A 407 -39.14 1.68 -10.37
C HIS A 407 -38.94 3.11 -10.87
N ASP A 408 -38.91 4.08 -9.96
CA ASP A 408 -38.71 5.50 -10.22
C ASP A 408 -37.25 5.86 -10.60
N GLN A 409 -36.35 4.87 -10.72
CA GLN A 409 -34.94 5.03 -11.09
C GLN A 409 -34.11 5.89 -10.12
N TYR A 410 -34.54 6.00 -8.85
CA TYR A 410 -33.71 6.57 -7.78
C TYR A 410 -32.64 5.56 -7.35
N LEU A 411 -32.99 4.28 -7.27
CA LEU A 411 -32.07 3.20 -6.90
C LEU A 411 -31.91 2.21 -8.06
N PHE A 412 -30.66 1.80 -8.31
CA PHE A 412 -30.33 0.84 -9.36
C PHE A 412 -29.88 -0.49 -8.74
N LEU A 413 -30.43 -1.61 -9.23
CA LEU A 413 -29.95 -2.94 -8.87
C LEU A 413 -28.61 -3.22 -9.56
N ASN A 414 -27.75 -3.98 -8.88
CA ASN A 414 -26.48 -4.41 -9.47
C ASN A 414 -26.69 -5.49 -10.54
N THR A 415 -25.65 -5.72 -11.35
CA THR A 415 -25.73 -6.63 -12.51
C THR A 415 -26.10 -8.06 -12.14
N PHE A 416 -25.53 -8.63 -11.07
CA PHE A 416 -25.82 -10.02 -10.72
C PHE A 416 -27.25 -10.20 -10.21
N THR A 417 -27.84 -9.19 -9.55
CA THR A 417 -29.24 -9.22 -9.14
C THR A 417 -30.16 -9.17 -10.36
N LEU A 418 -29.89 -8.25 -11.30
CA LEU A 418 -30.63 -8.15 -12.56
C LEU A 418 -30.56 -9.45 -13.37
N ASN A 419 -29.40 -10.10 -13.44
CA ASN A 419 -29.23 -11.37 -14.14
C ASN A 419 -30.14 -12.48 -13.56
N THR A 420 -30.45 -12.44 -12.26
CA THR A 420 -31.38 -13.41 -11.65
C THR A 420 -32.87 -13.13 -11.90
N MET A 421 -33.20 -11.96 -12.44
CA MET A 421 -34.55 -11.62 -12.89
C MET A 421 -34.83 -12.06 -14.34
N LEU A 422 -33.78 -12.34 -15.13
CA LEU A 422 -33.93 -12.72 -16.54
C LEU A 422 -34.32 -14.20 -16.68
N THR A 423 -35.37 -14.47 -17.45
CA THR A 423 -35.96 -15.82 -17.67
C THR A 423 -35.11 -16.73 -18.55
N ASN A 424 -34.25 -16.18 -19.40
CA ASN A 424 -33.52 -16.92 -20.43
C ASN A 424 -32.18 -17.51 -19.98
N ILE A 425 -31.88 -17.47 -18.67
CA ILE A 425 -30.60 -17.94 -18.13
C ILE A 425 -30.83 -19.27 -17.38
N PRO A 426 -30.28 -20.40 -17.88
CA PRO A 426 -30.42 -21.70 -17.22
C PRO A 426 -29.82 -21.68 -15.82
N ARG A 427 -30.56 -22.17 -14.82
CA ARG A 427 -30.13 -22.24 -13.43
C ARG A 427 -30.58 -23.55 -12.77
N PRO A 428 -29.81 -24.07 -11.79
CA PRO A 428 -30.26 -25.19 -10.96
C PRO A 428 -31.48 -24.77 -10.14
N LEU A 429 -32.43 -25.70 -9.97
CA LEU A 429 -33.62 -25.46 -9.16
C LEU A 429 -33.25 -25.47 -7.67
N PRO A 430 -33.52 -24.42 -6.89
CA PRO A 430 -33.27 -24.42 -5.45
C PRO A 430 -34.24 -25.37 -4.73
N THR A 431 -33.77 -26.05 -3.69
CA THR A 431 -34.66 -26.85 -2.82
C THR A 431 -35.47 -25.94 -1.89
N THR A 432 -36.65 -26.38 -1.45
CA THR A 432 -37.52 -25.62 -0.54
C THR A 432 -36.78 -25.21 0.74
N ASP A 433 -35.90 -26.08 1.26
CA ASP A 433 -35.07 -25.79 2.42
C ASP A 433 -34.06 -24.66 2.17
N GLN A 434 -33.49 -24.54 0.97
CA GLN A 434 -32.54 -23.49 0.63
C GLN A 434 -33.19 -22.09 0.55
N LEU A 435 -34.46 -22.04 0.17
CA LEU A 435 -35.25 -20.80 0.11
C LEU A 435 -35.69 -20.31 1.49
N SER A 436 -35.71 -21.20 2.50
CA SER A 436 -35.97 -20.79 3.89
C SER A 436 -34.89 -19.83 4.40
N THR A 437 -35.30 -18.86 5.21
CA THR A 437 -34.38 -17.93 5.89
C THR A 437 -33.58 -18.60 7.01
N SER A 438 -33.97 -19.81 7.42
CA SER A 438 -33.40 -20.57 8.54
C SER A 438 -32.32 -21.59 8.15
N SER A 439 -32.24 -22.03 6.89
CA SER A 439 -31.18 -22.98 6.48
C SER A 439 -29.81 -22.33 6.39
N ILE A 440 -28.72 -23.06 6.63
CA ILE A 440 -27.36 -22.52 6.54
C ILE A 440 -26.88 -22.61 5.09
N LEU A 441 -26.54 -21.48 4.45
CA LEU A 441 -25.92 -21.51 3.13
C LEU A 441 -24.46 -21.95 3.25
N THR A 442 -24.08 -22.90 2.41
CA THR A 442 -22.70 -23.38 2.34
C THR A 442 -21.79 -22.34 1.69
N LEU A 443 -20.50 -22.44 1.98
CA LEU A 443 -19.48 -21.56 1.43
C LEU A 443 -19.35 -21.67 -0.10
N ASP A 444 -19.74 -22.80 -0.68
CA ASP A 444 -19.81 -23.01 -2.14
C ASP A 444 -20.76 -22.00 -2.81
N SER A 445 -21.79 -21.56 -2.10
CA SER A 445 -22.74 -20.56 -2.59
C SER A 445 -22.10 -19.17 -2.81
N LEU A 446 -20.96 -18.90 -2.17
CA LEU A 446 -20.19 -17.66 -2.30
C LEU A 446 -19.02 -17.76 -3.30
N HIS A 447 -18.76 -18.94 -3.86
CA HIS A 447 -17.56 -19.22 -4.64
C HIS A 447 -17.36 -18.24 -5.81
N SER A 448 -18.40 -18.03 -6.63
CA SER A 448 -18.37 -17.09 -7.76
C SER A 448 -18.07 -15.65 -7.34
N LEU A 449 -18.60 -15.21 -6.19
CA LEU A 449 -18.38 -13.86 -5.65
C LEU A 449 -16.94 -13.69 -5.17
N LEU A 450 -16.41 -14.69 -4.46
CA LEU A 450 -15.02 -14.70 -3.97
C LEU A 450 -14.03 -14.69 -5.13
N LEU A 451 -14.25 -15.53 -6.16
CA LEU A 451 -13.41 -15.55 -7.36
C LEU A 451 -13.46 -14.22 -8.11
N SER A 452 -14.65 -13.64 -8.30
CA SER A 452 -14.81 -12.33 -8.97
C SER A 452 -14.07 -11.21 -8.24
N MET A 453 -14.03 -11.27 -6.90
CA MET A 453 -13.30 -10.31 -6.08
C MET A 453 -11.78 -10.50 -6.14
N ILE A 454 -11.30 -11.73 -6.31
CA ILE A 454 -9.88 -12.03 -6.46
C ILE A 454 -9.40 -11.69 -7.88
N SER A 455 -10.19 -12.01 -8.90
CA SER A 455 -9.83 -11.82 -10.32
C SER A 455 -9.84 -10.36 -10.76
N SER A 456 -10.66 -9.49 -10.14
CA SER A 456 -10.71 -8.05 -10.43
C SER A 456 -9.39 -7.30 -10.19
N HIS A 457 -8.40 -7.95 -9.60
CA HIS A 457 -7.10 -7.40 -9.26
C HIS A 457 -5.93 -7.90 -10.13
N PHE A 458 -6.17 -8.78 -11.11
CA PHE A 458 -5.12 -9.25 -12.02
C PHE A 458 -5.31 -8.65 -13.41
N ASP A 459 -4.26 -8.00 -13.93
CA ASP A 459 -4.20 -7.51 -15.31
C ASP A 459 -4.02 -8.75 -16.21
N LEU A 460 -5.10 -9.20 -16.85
CA LEU A 460 -5.15 -10.45 -17.61
C LEU A 460 -4.26 -10.46 -18.86
N ASP A 461 -3.59 -9.36 -19.19
CA ASP A 461 -2.65 -9.29 -20.32
C ASP A 461 -1.31 -10.00 -20.04
N PHE A 462 -0.96 -10.29 -18.78
CA PHE A 462 0.18 -11.14 -18.43
C PHE A 462 -0.13 -12.01 -17.21
N GLN A 463 -0.32 -13.31 -17.47
CA GLN A 463 -0.58 -14.42 -16.55
C GLN A 463 -2.05 -14.89 -16.54
N GLN A 464 -2.30 -15.91 -17.37
CA GLN A 464 -3.38 -16.86 -17.13
C GLN A 464 -3.32 -17.36 -15.68
N PHE A 465 -4.48 -17.52 -15.05
CA PHE A 465 -4.66 -18.19 -13.74
C PHE A 465 -4.20 -19.65 -13.85
N HIS A 466 -2.90 -19.90 -13.84
CA HIS A 466 -2.41 -21.15 -13.30
C HIS A 466 -2.55 -21.06 -11.78
N PRO A 467 -2.95 -22.14 -11.09
CA PRO A 467 -2.81 -22.23 -9.63
C PRO A 467 -1.35 -21.93 -9.30
N VAL A 468 -1.08 -20.69 -8.89
CA VAL A 468 0.26 -20.28 -8.51
C VAL A 468 0.59 -21.14 -7.30
N PRO A 469 1.70 -21.92 -7.32
CA PRO A 469 2.14 -22.63 -6.13
C PRO A 469 2.17 -21.62 -4.99
N ALA A 470 1.70 -22.01 -3.80
CA ALA A 470 1.60 -21.13 -2.64
C ALA A 470 2.96 -20.53 -2.27
N THR A 471 3.36 -19.48 -2.96
CA THR A 471 4.64 -18.79 -2.81
C THR A 471 4.40 -17.54 -2.00
N THR A 472 5.35 -17.23 -1.12
CA THR A 472 5.29 -16.02 -0.30
C THR A 472 5.43 -14.73 -1.13
N THR A 473 5.60 -14.81 -2.46
CA THR A 473 5.93 -13.71 -3.36
C THR A 473 4.74 -13.06 -4.07
N GLY A 474 3.53 -13.64 -4.02
CA GLY A 474 2.35 -13.14 -4.74
C GLY A 474 1.91 -11.71 -4.36
N TYR A 475 2.36 -11.16 -3.24
CA TYR A 475 2.11 -9.75 -2.90
C TYR A 475 2.91 -8.76 -3.76
N LYS A 476 3.97 -9.21 -4.46
CA LYS A 476 4.81 -8.37 -5.33
C LYS A 476 4.20 -8.18 -6.72
N SER A 477 3.22 -8.99 -7.12
CA SER A 477 2.58 -8.94 -8.44
C SER A 477 1.29 -8.12 -8.48
N LEU A 478 0.84 -7.56 -7.35
CA LEU A 478 -0.39 -6.78 -7.32
C LEU A 478 -0.22 -5.45 -8.08
N PRO A 479 -1.11 -5.12 -9.04
CA PRO A 479 -1.09 -3.83 -9.69
C PRO A 479 -1.39 -2.73 -8.67
N SER A 480 -0.59 -1.67 -8.71
CA SER A 480 -0.88 -0.42 -8.00
C SER A 480 -2.18 0.16 -8.55
N TYR A 481 -3.25 0.08 -7.75
CA TYR A 481 -4.58 0.45 -8.20
C TYR A 481 -4.75 1.96 -8.47
N HIS A 482 -5.70 2.24 -9.38
CA HIS A 482 -6.15 3.51 -9.99
C HIS A 482 -5.28 4.75 -9.73
N VAL A 483 -4.64 5.18 -10.81
CA VAL A 483 -4.16 6.55 -10.94
C VAL A 483 -5.41 7.45 -11.02
N PRO A 484 -5.50 8.55 -10.24
CA PRO A 484 -6.58 9.54 -10.41
C PRO A 484 -6.66 10.03 -11.86
N PRO A 485 -7.77 10.65 -12.30
CA PRO A 485 -7.93 11.12 -13.67
C PRO A 485 -6.69 11.92 -14.12
N LYS A 486 -6.12 11.44 -15.21
CA LYS A 486 -4.78 11.73 -15.72
C LYS A 486 -4.72 13.18 -16.23
N PRO A 487 -3.88 14.07 -15.67
CA PRO A 487 -3.44 15.22 -16.47
C PRO A 487 -2.65 14.66 -17.67
N PRO A 488 -2.80 15.21 -18.88
CA PRO A 488 -2.07 14.73 -20.05
C PRO A 488 -0.57 14.69 -19.73
N SER A 489 0.02 13.49 -19.80
CA SER A 489 1.45 13.31 -19.56
C SER A 489 2.21 14.04 -20.67
N VAL A 490 3.16 14.89 -20.28
CA VAL A 490 3.98 15.68 -21.20
C VAL A 490 4.72 14.80 -22.22
N LEU A 491 5.08 13.58 -21.82
CA LEU A 491 5.68 12.58 -22.69
C LEU A 491 4.88 11.27 -22.72
N SER A 492 4.98 10.52 -23.80
CA SER A 492 4.48 9.14 -23.86
C SER A 492 5.32 8.19 -22.98
N SER A 493 4.78 7.01 -22.67
CA SER A 493 5.48 5.99 -21.86
C SER A 493 6.85 5.61 -22.41
N ALA A 494 6.95 5.43 -23.73
CA ALA A 494 8.20 5.13 -24.40
C ALA A 494 9.24 6.26 -24.26
N LYS A 495 8.81 7.52 -24.43
CA LYS A 495 9.68 8.70 -24.31
C LYS A 495 10.17 8.90 -22.87
N TRP A 496 9.33 8.67 -21.87
CA TRP A 496 9.76 8.66 -20.47
C TRP A 496 10.81 7.59 -20.18
N LYS A 497 10.57 6.34 -20.64
CA LYS A 497 11.54 5.24 -20.50
C LYS A 497 12.88 5.62 -21.13
N ARG A 498 12.85 6.26 -22.31
CA ARG A 498 14.04 6.77 -23.00
C ARG A 498 14.83 7.78 -22.16
N LEU A 499 14.19 8.79 -21.57
CA LEU A 499 14.88 9.77 -20.71
C LEU A 499 15.63 9.10 -19.55
N TRP A 500 15.01 8.08 -18.92
CA TRP A 500 15.59 7.39 -17.78
C TRP A 500 16.71 6.40 -18.17
N SER A 501 16.73 5.90 -19.41
CA SER A 501 17.78 5.02 -19.91
C SER A 501 19.00 5.76 -20.47
N LEU A 502 18.88 7.06 -20.79
CA LEU A 502 20.01 7.87 -21.26
C LEU A 502 21.18 7.84 -20.26
N ARG A 503 22.39 7.60 -20.75
CA ARG A 503 23.64 7.74 -19.97
C ARG A 503 24.05 9.21 -19.91
N ILE A 504 23.47 9.94 -18.95
CA ILE A 504 23.74 11.37 -18.72
C ILE A 504 24.02 11.64 -17.24
N PRO A 505 24.76 12.73 -16.92
CA PRO A 505 25.00 13.15 -15.55
C PRO A 505 23.69 13.30 -14.74
N LEU A 506 23.73 12.93 -13.46
CA LEU A 506 22.54 12.95 -12.59
C LEU A 506 21.89 14.33 -12.50
N ASN A 507 22.71 15.39 -12.43
CA ASN A 507 22.23 16.77 -12.37
C ASN A 507 21.56 17.20 -13.68
N ALA A 508 22.13 16.83 -14.83
CA ALA A 508 21.53 17.09 -16.14
C ALA A 508 20.16 16.42 -16.29
N ARG A 509 20.05 15.15 -15.87
CA ARG A 509 18.76 14.44 -15.86
C ARG A 509 17.75 15.12 -14.92
N ASN A 510 18.19 15.54 -13.74
CA ASN A 510 17.33 16.23 -12.78
C ASN A 510 16.81 17.57 -13.33
N THR A 511 17.66 18.33 -14.02
CA THR A 511 17.29 19.58 -14.69
C THR A 511 16.27 19.33 -15.79
N TRP A 512 16.52 18.38 -16.69
CA TRP A 512 15.59 18.02 -17.76
C TRP A 512 14.24 17.56 -17.19
N PHE A 513 14.25 16.70 -16.18
CA PHE A 513 13.03 16.25 -15.49
C PHE A 513 12.22 17.43 -14.92
N ARG A 514 12.89 18.41 -14.28
CA ARG A 514 12.20 19.60 -13.74
C ARG A 514 11.59 20.46 -14.84
N ILE A 515 12.28 20.63 -15.97
CA ILE A 515 11.77 21.40 -17.11
C ILE A 515 10.49 20.75 -17.66
N LEU A 516 10.50 19.43 -17.87
CA LEU A 516 9.34 18.70 -18.38
C LEU A 516 8.09 18.82 -17.48
N HIS A 517 8.28 18.96 -16.16
CA HIS A 517 7.18 19.16 -15.23
C HIS A 517 6.85 20.63 -14.95
N ASN A 518 7.48 21.57 -15.66
CA ASN A 518 7.40 23.00 -15.38
C ASN A 518 7.68 23.34 -13.91
N LYS A 519 8.70 22.68 -13.32
CA LYS A 519 9.17 22.86 -11.93
C LYS A 519 10.49 23.62 -11.87
N VAL A 520 10.56 24.68 -12.68
CA VAL A 520 11.63 25.68 -12.69
C VAL A 520 11.12 26.93 -11.98
N ALA A 521 11.96 27.58 -11.20
CA ALA A 521 11.61 28.83 -10.52
C ALA A 521 12.07 30.00 -11.37
N THR A 522 11.28 30.32 -12.41
CA THR A 522 11.46 31.45 -13.32
C THR A 522 10.96 32.74 -12.67
N ARG A 523 11.49 33.90 -13.06
CA ARG A 523 11.16 35.16 -12.36
C ARG A 523 9.72 35.60 -12.52
N ASP A 524 9.04 35.25 -13.62
CA ASP A 524 7.60 35.44 -13.75
C ASP A 524 6.82 34.73 -12.64
N ILE A 525 7.11 33.44 -12.39
CA ILE A 525 6.50 32.64 -11.31
C ILE A 525 6.90 33.17 -9.93
N LEU A 526 8.15 33.63 -9.77
CA LEU A 526 8.60 34.24 -8.52
C LEU A 526 7.87 35.55 -8.23
N HIS A 527 7.71 36.40 -9.24
CA HIS A 527 7.00 37.68 -9.14
C HIS A 527 5.51 37.47 -8.87
N GLU A 528 4.85 36.56 -9.60
CA GLU A 528 3.44 36.20 -9.38
C GLU A 528 3.17 35.81 -7.92
N ARG A 529 4.08 35.05 -7.31
CA ARG A 529 3.93 34.57 -5.93
C ARG A 529 4.40 35.53 -4.86
N GLN A 530 5.41 36.36 -5.16
CA GLN A 530 6.00 37.31 -4.22
C GLN A 530 6.32 38.64 -4.95
N PRO A 531 5.28 39.43 -5.32
CA PRO A 531 5.45 40.60 -6.17
C PRO A 531 6.37 41.67 -5.59
N HIS A 532 6.34 41.83 -4.27
CA HIS A 532 7.12 42.84 -3.55
C HIS A 532 8.61 42.51 -3.41
N ILE A 533 9.01 41.25 -3.64
CA ILE A 533 10.40 40.80 -3.44
C ILE A 533 11.10 40.58 -4.78
N HIS A 534 10.36 40.18 -5.81
CA HIS A 534 10.93 39.74 -7.07
C HIS A 534 10.34 40.51 -8.25
N HIS A 535 11.20 41.01 -9.13
CA HIS A 535 10.80 41.64 -10.40
C HIS A 535 10.73 40.60 -11.54
N PRO A 536 9.76 40.65 -12.47
CA PRO A 536 9.56 39.61 -13.49
C PRO A 536 10.65 39.56 -14.58
N PHE A 537 11.40 40.65 -14.79
CA PHE A 537 12.44 40.71 -15.83
C PHE A 537 13.65 39.81 -15.55
N CYS A 538 14.22 39.25 -16.61
CA CYS A 538 15.42 38.43 -16.56
C CYS A 538 16.61 39.20 -15.96
N ARG A 539 17.34 38.60 -15.01
CA ARG A 539 18.53 39.23 -14.41
C ARG A 539 19.73 39.31 -15.34
N ILE A 540 19.74 38.57 -16.45
CA ILE A 540 20.90 38.50 -17.35
C ILE A 540 20.81 39.59 -18.42
N CYS A 541 19.67 39.72 -19.10
CA CYS A 541 19.51 40.70 -20.17
C CYS A 541 18.69 41.94 -19.78
N HIS A 542 18.00 41.92 -18.64
CA HIS A 542 17.17 43.01 -18.11
C HIS A 542 16.05 43.54 -19.03
N SER A 543 15.82 42.92 -20.19
CA SER A 543 14.99 43.48 -21.27
C SER A 543 13.61 42.86 -21.41
N SER A 544 13.35 41.68 -20.83
CA SER A 544 12.08 40.97 -20.99
C SER A 544 11.76 40.11 -19.78
N THR A 545 10.48 39.80 -19.61
CA THR A 545 9.97 38.90 -18.58
C THR A 545 10.56 37.51 -18.74
N GLU A 546 11.11 36.95 -17.66
CA GLU A 546 11.73 35.64 -17.68
C GLU A 546 10.69 34.53 -17.53
N THR A 547 10.09 34.13 -18.65
CA THR A 547 9.29 32.90 -18.78
C THR A 547 10.18 31.66 -18.88
N LEU A 548 9.61 30.45 -18.87
CA LEU A 548 10.39 29.21 -19.07
C LEU A 548 11.17 29.22 -20.39
N GLU A 549 10.55 29.71 -21.47
CA GLU A 549 11.21 29.88 -22.77
C GLU A 549 12.39 30.85 -22.67
N HIS A 550 12.22 31.99 -22.01
CA HIS A 550 13.28 32.98 -21.86
C HIS A 550 14.40 32.52 -20.90
N PHE A 551 14.03 31.77 -19.87
CA PHE A 551 14.95 31.14 -18.94
C PHE A 551 15.86 30.12 -19.65
N LEU A 552 15.32 29.33 -20.58
CA LEU A 552 16.08 28.27 -21.25
C LEU A 552 16.74 28.72 -22.56
N PHE A 553 16.07 29.57 -23.34
CA PHE A 553 16.40 29.78 -24.75
C PHE A 553 16.35 31.25 -25.20
N ALA A 554 15.22 31.94 -25.08
CA ALA A 554 14.98 33.21 -25.79
C ALA A 554 15.83 34.41 -25.32
N CYS A 555 16.48 34.32 -24.16
CA CYS A 555 17.42 35.34 -23.70
C CYS A 555 18.60 35.50 -24.67
N PRO A 556 18.97 36.73 -25.11
CA PRO A 556 20.03 36.95 -26.11
C PRO A 556 21.36 36.27 -25.78
N HIS A 557 21.79 36.34 -24.51
CA HIS A 557 23.03 35.70 -24.04
C HIS A 557 22.95 34.16 -24.09
N LYS A 558 21.78 33.59 -23.77
CA LYS A 558 21.56 32.14 -23.83
C LYS A 558 21.48 31.67 -25.28
N ARG A 559 20.84 32.45 -26.15
CA ARG A 559 20.75 32.19 -27.59
C ARG A 559 22.12 32.23 -28.27
N SER A 560 23.01 33.14 -27.86
CA SER A 560 24.41 33.18 -28.32
C SER A 560 25.18 31.91 -27.93
N PHE A 561 25.02 31.44 -26.70
CA PHE A 561 25.57 30.14 -26.27
C PHE A 561 24.98 28.97 -27.06
N TRP A 562 23.65 28.90 -27.23
CA TRP A 562 23.01 27.86 -28.04
C TRP A 562 23.53 27.86 -29.48
N SER A 563 23.67 29.04 -30.10
CA SER A 563 24.20 29.17 -31.46
C SER A 563 25.60 28.55 -31.59
N SER A 564 26.48 28.86 -30.64
CA SER A 564 27.85 28.38 -30.64
C SER A 564 27.94 26.89 -30.31
N ALA A 565 27.17 26.42 -29.32
CA ALA A 565 27.19 25.03 -28.91
C ALA A 565 26.53 24.11 -29.96
N LEU A 566 25.47 24.56 -30.64
CA LEU A 566 24.84 23.84 -31.74
C LEU A 566 25.75 23.75 -32.96
N SER A 567 26.51 24.80 -33.29
CA SER A 567 27.43 24.76 -34.44
C SER A 567 28.66 23.87 -34.17
N ILE A 568 29.16 23.83 -32.93
CA ILE A 568 30.35 23.06 -32.57
C ILE A 568 30.05 21.58 -32.33
N TYR A 569 28.92 21.29 -31.67
CA TYR A 569 28.65 19.95 -31.14
C TYR A 569 27.44 19.25 -31.78
N MET A 570 26.67 19.86 -32.68
CA MET A 570 25.54 19.20 -33.34
C MET A 570 25.72 19.16 -34.86
N PRO A 571 25.19 18.13 -35.56
CA PRO A 571 25.29 18.07 -37.02
C PRO A 571 24.60 19.26 -37.71
N PRO A 572 25.10 19.72 -38.88
CA PRO A 572 24.57 20.89 -39.59
C PRO A 572 23.07 20.80 -39.94
N LEU A 573 22.58 19.60 -40.24
CA LEU A 573 21.16 19.32 -40.52
C LEU A 573 20.22 19.67 -39.33
N ILE A 574 20.79 19.80 -38.13
CA ILE A 574 20.08 19.89 -36.86
C ILE A 574 20.50 21.13 -36.03
N SER A 575 21.47 21.92 -36.52
CA SER A 575 22.06 23.07 -35.82
C SER A 575 21.21 24.36 -35.86
N GLN A 576 19.98 24.29 -36.36
CA GLN A 576 19.06 25.42 -36.41
C GLN A 576 18.69 25.92 -35.01
N ASN A 577 19.16 27.12 -34.67
CA ASN A 577 18.95 27.80 -33.39
C ASN A 577 17.54 28.44 -33.29
N SER A 578 16.50 27.60 -33.30
CA SER A 578 15.09 27.98 -33.11
C SER A 578 14.48 27.32 -31.87
N TYR A 579 13.53 28.00 -31.24
CA TYR A 579 12.83 27.46 -30.07
C TYR A 579 12.00 26.20 -30.40
N GLN A 580 11.43 26.13 -31.60
CA GLN A 580 10.72 24.93 -32.08
C GLN A 580 11.63 23.70 -32.10
N ASN A 581 12.87 23.84 -32.58
CA ASN A 581 13.81 22.72 -32.57
C ASN A 581 14.23 22.35 -31.14
N PHE A 582 14.45 23.34 -30.28
CA PHE A 582 14.67 23.11 -28.85
C PHE A 582 13.53 22.29 -28.21
N GLN A 583 12.27 22.62 -28.49
CA GLN A 583 11.11 21.88 -27.99
C GLN A 583 11.08 20.44 -28.53
N LYS A 584 11.36 20.23 -29.82
CA LYS A 584 11.42 18.89 -30.41
C LYS A 584 12.49 18.00 -29.74
N PHE A 585 13.64 18.57 -29.39
CA PHE A 585 14.67 17.88 -28.59
C PHE A 585 14.20 17.57 -27.17
N LEU A 586 13.60 18.57 -26.50
CA LEU A 586 13.08 18.43 -25.15
C LEU A 586 12.02 17.31 -25.05
N LEU A 587 11.19 17.16 -26.09
CA LEU A 587 10.07 16.22 -26.17
C LEU A 587 10.39 14.89 -26.88
N PHE A 588 11.65 14.62 -27.22
CA PHE A 588 12.07 13.42 -27.96
C PHE A 588 11.31 13.21 -29.28
N GLU A 589 11.04 14.29 -30.02
CA GLU A 589 10.33 14.25 -31.31
C GLU A 589 11.29 14.15 -32.50
N HIS A 590 12.53 14.58 -32.31
CA HIS A 590 13.61 14.41 -33.29
C HIS A 590 14.58 13.35 -32.82
N ASN A 591 15.00 12.42 -33.68
CA ASN A 591 16.06 11.46 -33.37
C ASN A 591 17.32 11.71 -34.22
N PRO A 592 18.05 12.79 -33.96
CA PRO A 592 19.17 13.16 -34.81
C PRO A 592 20.32 12.16 -34.64
N SER A 593 20.72 11.52 -35.74
CA SER A 593 21.94 10.71 -35.78
C SER A 593 23.16 11.62 -35.65
N ARG A 594 24.14 11.18 -34.86
CA ARG A 594 25.42 11.86 -34.63
C ARG A 594 26.63 11.02 -35.06
N GLN A 595 26.38 9.93 -35.79
CA GLN A 595 27.34 8.87 -36.08
C GLN A 595 28.62 9.36 -36.78
N ASP A 596 28.57 10.46 -37.52
CA ASP A 596 29.71 11.02 -38.27
C ASP A 596 30.32 12.30 -37.66
N HIS A 597 29.99 12.62 -36.40
CA HIS A 597 30.51 13.84 -35.77
C HIS A 597 31.95 13.64 -35.26
N SER A 598 32.89 14.46 -35.72
CA SER A 598 34.31 14.35 -35.38
C SER A 598 34.63 14.52 -33.89
N ILE A 599 33.84 15.33 -33.19
CA ILE A 599 34.02 15.60 -31.75
C ILE A 599 33.08 14.72 -30.92
N TYR A 600 33.66 13.87 -30.04
CA TYR A 600 32.97 12.89 -29.20
C TYR A 600 32.01 11.96 -30.00
N PRO A 601 32.54 11.10 -30.90
CA PRO A 601 31.73 10.29 -31.82
C PRO A 601 30.79 9.32 -31.11
N ASN A 602 31.15 8.87 -29.90
CA ASN A 602 30.35 7.92 -29.12
C ASN A 602 29.12 8.58 -28.47
N LEU A 603 29.10 9.91 -28.31
CA LEU A 603 28.01 10.60 -27.63
C LEU A 603 26.82 10.84 -28.57
N SER A 604 25.63 10.45 -28.13
CA SER A 604 24.38 10.78 -28.82
C SER A 604 24.03 12.27 -28.71
N ALA A 605 23.23 12.76 -29.65
CA ALA A 605 22.76 14.15 -29.66
C ALA A 605 21.99 14.52 -28.38
N TYR A 606 21.23 13.59 -27.80
CA TYR A 606 20.50 13.83 -26.56
C TYR A 606 21.40 13.96 -25.33
N GLN A 607 22.54 13.26 -25.30
CA GLN A 607 23.50 13.38 -24.20
C GLN A 607 24.13 14.76 -24.18
N VAL A 608 24.50 15.25 -25.37
CA VAL A 608 25.08 16.58 -25.51
C VAL A 608 24.04 17.65 -25.23
N PHE A 609 22.82 17.51 -25.75
CA PHE A 609 21.70 18.39 -25.42
C PHE A 609 21.43 18.46 -23.90
N ALA A 610 21.46 17.33 -23.20
CA ALA A 610 21.30 17.31 -21.74
C ALA A 610 22.40 18.12 -21.02
N CYS A 611 23.65 18.02 -21.48
CA CYS A 611 24.77 18.76 -20.91
C CYS A 611 24.67 20.26 -21.21
N MET A 612 24.21 20.64 -22.41
CA MET A 612 23.93 22.04 -22.76
C MET A 612 22.86 22.65 -21.85
N LEU A 613 21.73 21.93 -21.66
CA LEU A 613 20.67 22.32 -20.74
C LEU A 613 21.18 22.52 -19.31
N GLN A 614 21.97 21.56 -18.82
CA GLN A 614 22.55 21.63 -17.48
C GLN A 614 23.52 22.79 -17.31
N THR A 615 24.29 23.12 -18.35
CA THR A 615 25.25 24.22 -18.35
C THR A 615 24.53 25.56 -18.18
N ILE A 616 23.47 25.80 -18.98
CA ILE A 616 22.65 27.02 -18.85
C ILE A 616 22.03 27.10 -17.47
N TRP A 617 21.42 26.00 -17.00
CA TRP A 617 20.82 25.93 -15.67
C TRP A 617 21.82 26.32 -14.57
N TYR A 618 23.00 25.69 -14.59
CA TYR A 618 24.03 25.92 -13.58
C TYR A 618 24.52 27.36 -13.57
N HIS A 619 24.91 27.89 -14.73
CA HIS A 619 25.44 29.25 -14.84
C HIS A 619 24.38 30.33 -14.60
N HIS A 620 23.11 30.07 -14.95
CA HIS A 620 22.02 30.99 -14.62
C HIS A 620 21.89 31.18 -13.09
N TYR A 621 21.92 30.09 -12.32
CA TYR A 621 21.82 30.18 -10.87
C TYR A 621 23.12 30.66 -10.22
N GLN A 622 24.29 30.40 -10.80
CA GLN A 622 25.54 31.03 -10.36
C GLN A 622 25.51 32.55 -10.54
N PHE A 623 25.03 33.05 -11.68
CA PHE A 623 24.82 34.48 -11.88
C PHE A 623 23.81 35.02 -10.87
N THR A 624 22.69 34.32 -10.68
CA THR A 624 21.60 34.82 -9.81
C THR A 624 21.96 34.88 -8.33
N PHE A 625 22.74 33.93 -7.81
CA PHE A 625 23.05 33.82 -6.38
C PHE A 625 24.47 34.22 -5.99
N GLN A 626 25.42 34.22 -6.93
CA GLN A 626 26.83 34.50 -6.68
C GLN A 626 27.37 35.65 -7.55
N ASP A 627 26.50 36.30 -8.33
CA ASP A 627 26.83 37.38 -9.28
C ASP A 627 28.02 37.06 -10.21
N LYS A 628 28.24 35.76 -10.49
CA LYS A 628 29.26 35.29 -11.44
C LYS A 628 28.84 35.65 -12.88
N PRO A 629 29.75 36.14 -13.72
CA PRO A 629 29.40 36.63 -15.05
C PRO A 629 28.88 35.52 -15.97
N PHE A 630 27.79 35.80 -16.69
CA PHE A 630 27.18 34.89 -17.66
C PHE A 630 27.76 35.14 -19.06
N LEU A 631 28.95 34.58 -19.32
CA LEU A 631 29.67 34.75 -20.60
C LEU A 631 29.64 33.47 -21.44
N PRO A 632 29.30 33.53 -22.74
CA PRO A 632 29.25 32.34 -23.61
C PRO A 632 30.55 31.53 -23.62
N SER A 633 31.72 32.16 -23.56
CA SER A 633 33.03 31.48 -23.51
C SER A 633 33.19 30.59 -22.27
N ILE A 634 32.80 31.10 -21.09
CA ILE A 634 32.82 30.34 -19.83
C ILE A 634 31.86 29.15 -19.93
N LEU A 635 30.64 29.37 -20.42
CA LEU A 635 29.66 28.30 -20.60
C LEU A 635 30.16 27.22 -21.56
N LEU A 636 30.79 27.59 -22.68
CA LEU A 636 31.36 26.63 -23.63
C LEU A 636 32.51 25.81 -23.02
N SER A 637 33.37 26.43 -22.22
CA SER A 637 34.45 25.71 -21.50
C SER A 637 33.90 24.71 -20.47
N SER A 638 32.85 25.11 -19.73
CA SER A 638 32.15 24.29 -18.76
C SER A 638 31.43 23.11 -19.43
N LEU A 639 30.75 23.37 -20.55
CA LEU A 639 30.14 22.33 -21.38
C LEU A 639 31.19 21.33 -21.88
N ARG A 640 32.33 21.82 -22.41
CA ARG A 640 33.41 20.96 -22.91
C ARG A 640 33.90 20.00 -21.83
N SER A 641 34.20 20.50 -20.63
CA SER A 641 34.63 19.67 -19.49
C SER A 641 33.59 18.61 -19.10
N SER A 642 32.30 18.96 -19.13
CA SER A 642 31.22 18.00 -18.87
C SER A 642 31.11 16.93 -19.95
N LEU A 643 31.36 17.28 -21.22
CA LEU A 643 31.34 16.35 -22.34
C LEU A 643 32.57 15.45 -22.35
N ASP A 644 33.76 15.98 -22.05
CA ASP A 644 35.00 15.21 -21.88
C ASP A 644 34.81 14.11 -20.83
N THR A 645 34.27 14.48 -19.67
CA THR A 645 34.00 13.54 -18.57
C THR A 645 33.02 12.45 -19.01
N LEU A 646 31.94 12.82 -19.71
CA LEU A 646 30.92 11.87 -20.16
C LEU A 646 31.47 10.93 -21.24
N HIS A 647 32.25 11.47 -22.19
CA HIS A 647 32.88 10.70 -23.25
C HIS A 647 33.84 9.67 -22.66
N PHE A 648 34.69 10.08 -21.70
CA PHE A 648 35.61 9.19 -21.01
C PHE A 648 34.89 8.05 -20.27
N GLN A 649 33.76 8.35 -19.61
CA GLN A 649 32.93 7.32 -18.97
C GLN A 649 32.37 6.31 -19.97
N GLU A 650 31.91 6.76 -21.14
CA GLU A 650 31.39 5.83 -22.16
C GLU A 650 32.48 4.97 -22.80
N THR A 651 33.69 5.51 -22.98
CA THR A 651 34.81 4.73 -23.51
C THR A 651 35.24 3.62 -22.53
N LEU A 652 35.20 3.88 -21.21
CA LEU A 652 35.51 2.86 -20.20
C LEU A 652 34.44 1.76 -20.13
N ASP A 653 33.17 2.10 -20.31
CA ASP A 653 32.07 1.12 -20.33
C ASP A 653 32.07 0.25 -21.61
N GLN A 654 32.86 0.61 -22.63
CA GLN A 654 32.99 -0.12 -23.89
C GLN A 654 34.24 -1.02 -23.94
N SER A 655 35.18 -0.87 -23.01
CA SER A 655 36.27 -1.84 -22.82
C SER A 655 35.74 -3.08 -22.10
N PRO A 656 36.00 -4.30 -22.62
CA PRO A 656 35.46 -5.55 -22.09
C PRO A 656 35.86 -5.88 -20.65
#